data_AF-A0A9E2HDL2-F1
#
_entry.id   AF-A0A9E2HDL2-F1
#
_cell.length_a   1.000
_cell.length_b   1.000
_cell.length_c   1.000
_cell.angle_alpha   90.00
_cell.angle_beta   90.00
_cell.angle_gamma   90.00
#
_symmetry.space_group_name_H-M   'P 1'
#
loop_
_entity.id
_entity.type
_entity.pdbx_description
1 polymer ?
#
loop_
_entity_poly.entity_id
_entity_poly.type
_entity_poly.pdbx_seq_one_letter_code
_entity_poly.pdbx_strand_id
1 'polypeptide(L)'
;MIKTNSRIFWKNPPTNLPQLNLLDVQKDSYQWFLGQGIKEALESISPIFDFTGKNWQLEFGEHSIGQAKYSANQALKKGLTYEIPLKVKAQLTNLQTGEVIKQEVFMGDIPQMTDVGTFIINGIERSVVNQLVRSPGVFFSGTVDLSTGRNLYQAELRPLRGSWLEINVSRYNTISVKIDRHRKLPATTFLRAIRPFEDEELLKIFNEVDTDQKHPYILSTLEKDPTKTHEEALIEIYQKMRPGEPAVLENAKELLHRMFFDPKRYDLGDVGRYKTNRRLKLNLDLNTRVLTPDDIIASIKYLIALQNGQGRVDDIDSLSNRRVRRVGELVATSAFRVGLLRLERSIREKMSLAKADVEVTPSTLVNPRPVIASVSDFFRRNRLSTILDQTNPLAEIDNLRRLSVMGPGGVTRERASFSMRDINSSQYGRICPVRSPEGPNIGLVTYLALYARVNQFGFLETPYRKVVKETKNNKTKMRVSEEIVYLASDEEENHYITHAEIQVDKQGYIVKDWVPARYQTEFIEISASQIEYIDVVPRQVVGTSASLIPFIAHDEANRALMGTHMQCQAVPLVNPESPIVGTSMETEVVSAMKRTVQALVSGTIIYVDSQRISIKTNPQDVKKLKDLKTPLQETITIEGNNIHYQVVKFSRTTQSTCYSQKPLVAVGDKVKAGDLIIDGPACDHGELALGQNLTIAYMSYEGLEYEDAVIISDRLVKEDILTSVMINEYDAKVMDTKLGPEELTRDIPNVGETELSNLGEDGIVVIGSQVEPNDILVGKIAPKGETELTAEERLLRAIFGEKAREVRDTSLRVPHGEGGTVIEVKVFDRDKGDELDPGVIKKVIVQVAQMRKIVVGDKLAGRHGNKGVISKIVPVADMPYFDDGTPVDIIISPLSVLARMNLGQLLEAQLGWAGKKLGKKFALPVFEPVDENLIIDQLKKAQLPISGKTQLYDGRTGEPFISETAVGVAYFLKLIHMVEDKTHARSTGPYSLVTQQPLGGKAQMGGQRLGEMEVWALEAHRAAHTLQEMLTIKSDDVVGRAKAFEAIVKSLDIPEATVPESFRVLVKELQSLSLNIIPGGVTEEELDD
;
A
#
# COMPACT_ATOMS: atom_id res chain seq x y z
N MET A 1 16.55 -12.08 36.38
CA MET A 1 15.39 -11.16 36.35
C MET A 1 15.85 -9.86 35.71
N ILE A 2 15.67 -9.72 34.40
CA ILE A 2 15.88 -8.44 33.73
C ILE A 2 14.71 -7.55 34.16
N LYS A 3 14.95 -6.55 35.02
CA LYS A 3 13.96 -5.52 35.27
C LYS A 3 13.75 -4.80 33.93
N THR A 4 12.68 -5.13 33.22
CA THR A 4 12.18 -4.31 32.11
C THR A 4 12.09 -2.89 32.63
N ASN A 5 12.90 -1.99 32.07
CA ASN A 5 12.95 -0.59 32.48
C ASN A 5 11.64 0.05 32.01
N SER A 6 10.58 -0.12 32.81
CA SER A 6 9.22 0.24 32.44
C SER A 6 9.13 1.73 32.16
N ARG A 7 8.56 2.10 31.00
CA ARG A 7 8.34 3.50 30.65
C ARG A 7 7.51 4.19 31.72
N ILE A 8 7.89 5.40 32.06
CA ILE A 8 7.16 6.25 33.00
C ILE A 8 6.02 6.92 32.23
N PHE A 9 4.80 6.63 32.66
CA PHE A 9 3.60 7.31 32.21
C PHE A 9 3.28 8.46 33.18
N TRP A 10 3.06 9.66 32.66
CA TRP A 10 2.62 10.80 33.49
C TRP A 10 1.13 10.79 33.76
N LYS A 11 0.35 10.12 32.91
CA LYS A 11 -1.05 9.83 33.13
C LYS A 11 -1.25 8.32 33.02
N ASN A 12 -1.97 7.72 33.97
CA ASN A 12 -2.27 6.30 33.89
C ASN A 12 -3.10 6.02 32.62
N PRO A 13 -2.75 4.98 31.84
CA PRO A 13 -3.53 4.62 30.68
C PRO A 13 -4.96 4.25 31.11
N PRO A 14 -5.98 4.56 30.30
CA PRO A 14 -7.35 4.18 30.62
C PRO A 14 -7.47 2.66 30.77
N THR A 15 -8.14 2.19 31.82
CA THR A 15 -8.21 0.76 32.19
C THR A 15 -9.13 -0.06 31.29
N ASN A 16 -9.94 0.58 30.45
CA ASN A 16 -10.94 -0.05 29.60
C ASN A 16 -10.87 0.53 28.19
N LEU A 17 -9.89 0.07 27.43
CA LEU A 17 -9.72 0.39 26.01
C LEU A 17 -10.11 -0.82 25.15
N PRO A 18 -10.66 -0.60 23.95
CA PRO A 18 -10.84 -1.68 22.99
C PRO A 18 -9.49 -2.31 22.68
N GLN A 19 -9.46 -3.64 22.53
CA GLN A 19 -8.26 -4.33 22.10
C GLN A 19 -7.79 -3.76 20.76
N LEU A 20 -6.55 -3.29 20.73
CA LEU A 20 -5.91 -2.78 19.53
C LEU A 20 -5.43 -3.97 18.70
N ASN A 21 -6.07 -4.21 17.57
CA ASN A 21 -5.63 -5.24 16.63
C ASN A 21 -5.39 -4.63 15.26
N LEU A 22 -4.11 -4.56 14.89
CA LEU A 22 -3.67 -3.85 13.71
C LEU A 22 -3.92 -4.62 12.40
N LEU A 23 -4.15 -5.94 12.49
CA LEU A 23 -4.22 -6.86 11.35
C LEU A 23 -5.63 -7.39 11.03
N ASP A 24 -6.60 -7.19 11.92
CA ASP A 24 -7.96 -7.75 11.76
C ASP A 24 -8.65 -7.34 10.46
N VAL A 25 -8.37 -6.14 9.96
CA VAL A 25 -8.93 -5.67 8.68
C VAL A 25 -8.59 -6.62 7.51
N GLN A 26 -7.44 -7.29 7.56
CA GLN A 26 -7.04 -8.27 6.55
C GLN A 26 -7.60 -9.65 6.89
N LYS A 27 -7.36 -10.12 8.13
CA LYS A 27 -7.65 -11.50 8.56
C LYS A 27 -9.15 -11.83 8.53
N ASP A 28 -9.96 -10.98 9.15
CA ASP A 28 -11.41 -11.21 9.25
C ASP A 28 -12.04 -11.28 7.86
N SER A 29 -11.57 -10.42 6.95
CA SER A 29 -12.09 -10.39 5.58
C SER A 29 -11.73 -11.64 4.80
N TYR A 30 -10.50 -12.14 4.91
CA TYR A 30 -10.09 -13.33 4.16
C TYR A 30 -10.71 -14.60 4.73
N GLN A 31 -10.86 -14.67 6.06
CA GLN A 31 -11.59 -15.76 6.71
C GLN A 31 -13.06 -15.78 6.27
N TRP A 32 -13.71 -14.62 6.16
CA TRP A 32 -15.05 -14.53 5.58
C TRP A 32 -15.08 -15.03 4.13
N PHE A 33 -14.09 -14.70 3.31
CA PHE A 33 -14.02 -15.19 1.91
C PHE A 33 -13.93 -16.72 1.85
N LEU A 34 -13.02 -17.33 2.62
CA LEU A 34 -12.83 -18.77 2.66
C LEU A 34 -14.06 -19.52 3.19
N GLY A 35 -14.79 -18.93 4.15
CA GLY A 35 -15.99 -19.53 4.72
C GLY A 35 -17.26 -19.27 3.90
N GLN A 36 -17.69 -18.01 3.85
CA GLN A 36 -18.98 -17.60 3.30
C GLN A 36 -18.87 -17.09 1.86
N GLY A 37 -17.81 -16.34 1.52
CA GLY A 37 -17.69 -15.70 0.21
C GLY A 37 -17.59 -16.67 -0.97
N ILE A 38 -16.87 -17.80 -0.83
CA ILE A 38 -16.80 -18.86 -1.83
C ILE A 38 -18.19 -19.51 -2.02
N LYS A 39 -18.89 -19.78 -0.92
CA LYS A 39 -20.22 -20.37 -0.91
C LYS A 39 -21.21 -19.49 -1.68
N GLU A 40 -21.29 -18.20 -1.33
CA GLU A 40 -22.17 -17.23 -2.01
C GLU A 40 -21.85 -17.11 -3.50
N ALA A 41 -20.56 -17.15 -3.86
CA ALA A 41 -20.15 -17.08 -5.25
C ALA A 41 -20.56 -18.32 -6.06
N LEU A 42 -20.47 -19.52 -5.48
CA LEU A 42 -20.92 -20.78 -6.09
C LEU A 42 -22.45 -20.84 -6.21
N GLU A 43 -23.17 -20.45 -5.17
CA GLU A 43 -24.65 -20.33 -5.17
C GLU A 43 -25.12 -19.35 -6.25
N SER A 44 -24.34 -18.30 -6.55
CA SER A 44 -24.73 -17.30 -7.56
C SER A 44 -24.74 -17.83 -9.01
N ILE A 45 -24.01 -18.90 -9.30
CA ILE A 45 -23.96 -19.53 -10.63
C ILE A 45 -24.72 -20.87 -10.69
N SER A 46 -25.03 -21.47 -9.53
CA SER A 46 -25.72 -22.75 -9.40
C SER A 46 -27.24 -22.54 -9.27
N PRO A 47 -28.11 -23.39 -9.85
CA PRO A 47 -27.81 -24.48 -10.79
C PRO A 47 -27.44 -23.98 -12.19
N ILE A 48 -26.53 -24.70 -12.86
CA ILE A 48 -26.13 -24.45 -14.25
C ILE A 48 -26.90 -25.41 -15.16
N PHE A 49 -27.64 -24.85 -16.11
CA PHE A 49 -28.32 -25.59 -17.16
C PHE A 49 -27.55 -25.54 -18.48
N ASP A 50 -27.71 -26.57 -19.30
CA ASP A 50 -27.25 -26.58 -20.69
C ASP A 50 -28.00 -25.52 -21.53
N PHE A 51 -27.53 -25.19 -22.74
CA PHE A 51 -28.19 -24.16 -23.57
C PHE A 51 -29.64 -24.48 -23.92
N THR A 52 -30.00 -25.76 -24.00
CA THR A 52 -31.39 -26.17 -24.28
C THR A 52 -32.25 -26.21 -23.01
N GLY A 53 -31.62 -26.32 -21.83
CA GLY A 53 -32.27 -26.48 -20.54
C GLY A 53 -32.99 -27.82 -20.35
N LYS A 54 -32.78 -28.79 -21.24
CA LYS A 54 -33.57 -30.04 -21.30
C LYS A 54 -32.76 -31.29 -20.96
N ASN A 55 -31.43 -31.22 -21.03
CA ASN A 55 -30.61 -32.44 -21.01
C ASN A 55 -29.85 -32.59 -19.70
N TRP A 56 -29.16 -31.53 -19.25
CA TRP A 56 -28.23 -31.63 -18.14
C TRP A 56 -28.37 -30.44 -17.19
N GLN A 57 -28.29 -30.74 -15.89
CA GLN A 57 -28.24 -29.77 -14.80
C GLN A 57 -27.05 -30.07 -13.89
N LEU A 58 -26.18 -29.09 -13.69
CA LEU A 58 -25.05 -29.19 -12.75
C LEU A 58 -25.27 -28.26 -11.56
N GLU A 59 -25.20 -28.83 -10.36
CA GLU A 59 -25.28 -28.11 -9.09
C GLU A 59 -23.96 -28.19 -8.34
N PHE A 60 -23.51 -27.04 -7.84
CA PHE A 60 -22.44 -26.97 -6.85
C PHE A 60 -23.03 -26.98 -5.44
N GLY A 61 -22.51 -27.86 -4.59
CA GLY A 61 -22.82 -27.95 -3.17
C GLY A 61 -21.71 -27.35 -2.31
N GLU A 62 -21.47 -27.95 -1.15
CA GLU A 62 -20.46 -27.49 -0.18
C GLU A 62 -19.03 -27.55 -0.74
N HIS A 63 -18.24 -26.53 -0.41
CA HIS A 63 -16.80 -26.51 -0.67
C HIS A 63 -16.00 -26.99 0.54
N SER A 64 -14.83 -27.56 0.27
CA SER A 64 -13.84 -27.96 1.26
C SER A 64 -12.49 -27.38 0.87
N ILE A 65 -11.72 -26.98 1.88
CA ILE A 65 -10.37 -26.46 1.74
C ILE A 65 -9.40 -27.55 2.21
N GLY A 66 -8.47 -27.95 1.34
CA GLY A 66 -7.44 -28.91 1.72
C GLY A 66 -6.24 -28.26 2.40
N GLN A 67 -5.19 -29.05 2.63
CA GLN A 67 -3.95 -28.57 3.23
C GLN A 67 -2.98 -28.06 2.16
N ALA A 68 -2.22 -27.01 2.50
CA ALA A 68 -1.20 -26.47 1.61
C ALA A 68 -0.09 -27.51 1.36
N LYS A 69 0.38 -27.59 0.10
CA LYS A 69 1.48 -28.49 -0.29
C LYS A 69 2.81 -28.09 0.34
N TYR A 70 3.03 -26.79 0.48
CA TYR A 70 4.23 -26.18 1.05
C TYR A 70 3.84 -25.23 2.17
N SER A 71 4.71 -25.14 3.18
CA SER A 71 4.64 -24.09 4.20
C SER A 71 4.97 -22.71 3.60
N ALA A 72 4.57 -21.64 4.28
CA ALA A 72 4.83 -20.27 3.85
C ALA A 72 6.35 -20.02 3.70
N ASN A 73 7.17 -20.47 4.66
CA ASN A 73 8.63 -20.34 4.57
C ASN A 73 9.23 -21.16 3.42
N GLN A 74 8.70 -22.35 3.13
CA GLN A 74 9.15 -23.14 1.97
C GLN A 74 8.77 -22.46 0.65
N ALA A 75 7.57 -21.90 0.54
CA ALA A 75 7.14 -21.17 -0.64
C ALA A 75 8.04 -19.95 -0.88
N LEU A 76 8.40 -19.20 0.18
CA LEU A 76 9.33 -18.07 0.10
C LEU A 76 10.71 -18.53 -0.40
N LYS A 77 11.29 -19.56 0.22
CA LYS A 77 12.64 -20.05 -0.14
C LYS A 77 12.71 -20.64 -1.54
N LYS A 78 11.65 -21.31 -2.00
CA LYS A 78 11.60 -21.96 -3.32
C LYS A 78 11.13 -21.05 -4.46
N GLY A 79 10.71 -19.82 -4.18
CA GLY A 79 10.15 -18.97 -5.23
C GLY A 79 8.73 -19.37 -5.66
N LEU A 80 7.99 -20.09 -4.82
CA LEU A 80 6.66 -20.64 -5.13
C LEU A 80 5.54 -19.78 -4.52
N THR A 81 4.30 -20.07 -4.91
CA THR A 81 3.11 -19.45 -4.30
C THR A 81 2.65 -20.29 -3.10
N TYR A 82 2.31 -19.64 -1.99
CA TYR A 82 1.70 -20.30 -0.84
C TYR A 82 0.20 -20.43 -1.08
N GLU A 83 -0.27 -21.65 -1.35
CA GLU A 83 -1.63 -21.91 -1.82
C GLU A 83 -2.23 -23.18 -1.22
N ILE A 84 -3.56 -23.20 -1.19
CA ILE A 84 -4.39 -24.29 -0.67
C ILE A 84 -5.33 -24.82 -1.76
N PRO A 85 -5.53 -26.14 -1.87
CA PRO A 85 -6.42 -26.71 -2.86
C PRO A 85 -7.89 -26.50 -2.47
N LEU A 86 -8.68 -25.92 -3.38
CA LEU A 86 -10.14 -25.81 -3.24
C LEU A 86 -10.82 -26.99 -3.93
N LYS A 87 -11.71 -27.65 -3.20
CA LYS A 87 -12.58 -28.71 -3.74
C LYS A 87 -14.04 -28.38 -3.49
N VAL A 88 -14.92 -28.80 -4.40
CA VAL A 88 -16.36 -28.55 -4.34
C VAL A 88 -17.11 -29.83 -4.68
N LYS A 89 -18.11 -30.18 -3.87
CA LYS A 89 -19.04 -31.26 -4.20
C LYS A 89 -19.93 -30.80 -5.36
N ALA A 90 -19.88 -31.51 -6.49
CA ALA A 90 -20.71 -31.23 -7.65
C ALA A 90 -21.70 -32.39 -7.88
N GLN A 91 -22.93 -32.04 -8.21
CA GLN A 91 -24.01 -32.97 -8.54
C GLN A 91 -24.44 -32.72 -9.99
N LEU A 92 -24.25 -33.71 -10.87
CA LEU A 92 -24.75 -33.69 -12.23
C LEU A 92 -26.02 -34.54 -12.32
N THR A 93 -27.09 -33.93 -12.81
CA THR A 93 -28.38 -34.58 -13.02
C THR A 93 -28.66 -34.65 -14.52
N ASN A 94 -28.91 -35.84 -15.04
CA ASN A 94 -29.48 -36.02 -16.38
C ASN A 94 -30.99 -35.82 -16.29
N LEU A 95 -31.51 -34.78 -16.95
CA LEU A 95 -32.93 -34.43 -16.89
C LEU A 95 -33.82 -35.39 -17.71
N GLN A 96 -33.24 -36.18 -18.61
CA GLN A 96 -33.96 -37.17 -19.40
C GLN A 96 -34.08 -38.52 -18.70
N THR A 97 -32.99 -39.00 -18.07
CA THR A 97 -32.96 -40.31 -17.39
C THR A 97 -33.25 -40.23 -15.89
N GLY A 98 -33.10 -39.04 -15.29
CA GLY A 98 -33.22 -38.83 -13.84
C GLY A 98 -32.00 -39.29 -13.04
N GLU A 99 -30.93 -39.77 -13.70
CA GLU A 99 -29.71 -40.21 -13.04
C GLU A 99 -28.95 -39.04 -12.42
N VAL A 100 -28.44 -39.24 -11.20
CA VAL A 100 -27.73 -38.24 -10.42
C VAL A 100 -26.34 -38.77 -10.06
N ILE A 101 -25.30 -38.08 -10.54
CA ILE A 101 -23.90 -38.39 -10.26
C ILE A 101 -23.34 -37.32 -9.33
N LYS A 102 -22.89 -37.73 -8.14
CA LYS A 102 -22.24 -36.84 -7.16
C LYS A 102 -20.75 -37.12 -7.12
N GLN A 103 -19.93 -36.08 -7.28
CA GLN A 103 -18.48 -36.19 -7.26
C GLN A 103 -17.86 -34.94 -6.61
N GLU A 104 -16.78 -35.11 -5.86
CA GLU A 104 -15.96 -33.98 -5.42
C GLU A 104 -15.01 -33.57 -6.55
N VAL A 105 -15.02 -32.29 -6.91
CA VAL A 105 -14.27 -31.74 -8.04
C VAL A 105 -13.27 -30.71 -7.55
N PHE A 106 -12.06 -30.75 -8.11
CA PHE A 106 -11.02 -29.77 -7.83
C PHE A 106 -11.26 -28.46 -8.60
N MET A 107 -11.31 -27.35 -7.86
CA MET A 107 -11.61 -26.01 -8.39
C MET A 107 -10.37 -25.12 -8.56
N GLY A 108 -9.19 -25.67 -8.28
CA GLY A 108 -7.91 -24.97 -8.35
C GLY A 108 -7.33 -24.64 -6.99
N ASP A 109 -6.07 -24.24 -7.00
CA ASP A 109 -5.37 -23.74 -5.82
C ASP A 109 -5.64 -22.24 -5.63
N ILE A 110 -5.89 -21.85 -4.38
CA ILE A 110 -6.14 -20.46 -3.99
C ILE A 110 -5.01 -20.02 -3.06
N PRO A 111 -4.41 -18.83 -3.27
CA PRO A 111 -3.40 -18.30 -2.36
C PRO A 111 -3.88 -18.28 -0.91
N GLN A 112 -3.08 -18.77 0.03
CA GLN A 112 -3.41 -18.75 1.45
C GLN A 112 -2.80 -17.50 2.12
N MET A 113 -3.58 -16.87 3.00
CA MET A 113 -3.10 -15.77 3.83
C MET A 113 -2.22 -16.33 4.95
N THR A 114 -1.08 -15.66 5.19
CA THR A 114 -0.19 -15.95 6.31
C THR A 114 -0.77 -15.50 7.65
N ASP A 115 -0.14 -15.94 8.72
CA ASP A 115 -0.41 -15.53 10.10
C ASP A 115 -0.38 -14.02 10.37
N VAL A 116 0.24 -13.24 9.49
CA VAL A 116 0.43 -11.79 9.63
C VAL A 116 -0.39 -10.98 8.62
N GLY A 117 -1.29 -11.64 7.87
CA GLY A 117 -2.19 -10.94 6.94
C GLY A 117 -1.58 -10.66 5.55
N THR A 118 -0.50 -11.36 5.19
CA THR A 118 0.22 -11.22 3.91
C THR A 118 0.00 -12.45 3.02
N PHE A 119 0.46 -12.39 1.77
CA PHE A 119 0.40 -13.48 0.80
C PHE A 119 1.77 -13.71 0.19
N ILE A 120 2.12 -14.96 -0.09
CA ILE A 120 3.39 -15.29 -0.80
C ILE A 120 3.03 -15.70 -2.22
N ILE A 121 3.43 -14.88 -3.19
CA ILE A 121 3.15 -15.08 -4.61
C ILE A 121 4.48 -15.15 -5.35
N ASN A 122 4.81 -16.32 -5.92
CA ASN A 122 6.11 -16.59 -6.56
C ASN A 122 7.32 -16.20 -5.69
N GLY A 123 7.29 -16.57 -4.40
CA GLY A 123 8.34 -16.25 -3.44
C GLY A 123 8.44 -14.79 -3.03
N ILE A 124 7.49 -13.94 -3.42
CA ILE A 124 7.44 -12.53 -3.03
C ILE A 124 6.28 -12.32 -2.07
N GLU A 125 6.57 -11.72 -0.92
CA GLU A 125 5.56 -11.35 0.05
C GLU A 125 4.79 -10.10 -0.42
N ARG A 126 3.46 -10.21 -0.45
CA ARG A 126 2.53 -9.21 -0.94
C ARG A 126 1.46 -8.89 0.09
N SER A 127 0.96 -7.67 -0.01
CA SER A 127 -0.18 -7.15 0.72
C SER A 127 -1.29 -6.79 -0.27
N VAL A 128 -2.55 -6.95 0.15
CA VAL A 128 -3.70 -6.45 -0.62
C VAL A 128 -4.21 -5.18 0.05
N VAL A 129 -4.05 -4.06 -0.64
CA VAL A 129 -4.48 -2.73 -0.19
C VAL A 129 -6.01 -2.67 -0.16
N ASN A 130 -6.56 -2.19 0.96
CA ASN A 130 -7.99 -2.01 1.12
C ASN A 130 -8.50 -0.89 0.22
N GLN A 131 -9.67 -1.06 -0.38
CA GLN A 131 -10.20 -0.11 -1.34
C GLN A 131 -11.35 0.70 -0.75
N LEU A 132 -11.29 2.03 -0.78
CA LEU A 132 -12.38 2.91 -0.37
C LEU A 132 -13.19 3.31 -1.61
N VAL A 133 -14.41 2.78 -1.74
CA VAL A 133 -15.30 3.02 -2.88
C VAL A 133 -16.62 3.63 -2.45
N ARG A 134 -17.31 4.31 -3.35
CA ARG A 134 -18.69 4.75 -3.11
C ARG A 134 -19.57 3.54 -2.85
N SER A 135 -20.37 3.59 -1.80
CA SER A 135 -21.29 2.50 -1.48
C SER A 135 -22.39 2.39 -2.56
N PRO A 136 -22.98 1.21 -2.80
CA PRO A 136 -24.25 1.11 -3.51
C PRO A 136 -25.36 1.84 -2.74
N GLY A 137 -26.42 2.24 -3.43
CA GLY A 137 -27.59 2.92 -2.87
C GLY A 137 -28.04 4.13 -3.69
N VAL A 138 -28.92 4.93 -3.11
CA VAL A 138 -29.42 6.19 -3.69
C VAL A 138 -28.66 7.40 -3.13
N PHE A 139 -28.33 8.35 -3.99
CA PHE A 139 -27.61 9.58 -3.67
C PHE A 139 -28.34 10.78 -4.26
N PHE A 140 -28.38 11.89 -3.52
CA PHE A 140 -28.95 13.13 -3.98
C PHE A 140 -27.90 14.24 -3.97
N SER A 141 -27.75 14.95 -5.08
CA SER A 141 -26.82 16.08 -5.18
C SER A 141 -27.51 17.27 -5.83
N GLY A 142 -27.05 18.48 -5.55
CA GLY A 142 -27.58 19.72 -6.11
C GLY A 142 -26.48 20.60 -6.67
N THR A 143 -26.76 21.25 -7.80
CA THR A 143 -25.89 22.27 -8.38
C THR A 143 -26.70 23.54 -8.64
N VAL A 144 -26.12 24.69 -8.33
CA VAL A 144 -26.71 25.98 -8.70
C VAL A 144 -26.63 26.13 -10.22
N ASP A 145 -27.76 26.29 -10.89
CA ASP A 145 -27.80 26.63 -12.30
C ASP A 145 -27.43 28.10 -12.51
N LEU A 146 -26.35 28.36 -13.26
CA LEU A 146 -25.84 29.72 -13.48
C LEU A 146 -26.83 30.63 -14.20
N SER A 147 -27.73 30.07 -15.03
CA SER A 147 -28.67 30.86 -15.83
C SER A 147 -29.92 31.29 -15.07
N THR A 148 -30.43 30.43 -14.19
CA THR A 148 -31.66 30.68 -13.44
C THR A 148 -31.41 31.01 -11.97
N GLY A 149 -30.20 30.79 -11.46
CA GLY A 149 -29.85 30.90 -10.04
C GLY A 149 -30.51 29.84 -9.15
N ARG A 150 -31.25 28.89 -9.72
CA ARG A 150 -31.96 27.83 -8.97
C ARG A 150 -31.04 26.65 -8.68
N ASN A 151 -31.24 26.01 -7.53
CA ASN A 151 -30.63 24.72 -7.26
C ASN A 151 -31.34 23.64 -8.07
N LEU A 152 -30.63 23.01 -9.00
CA LEU A 152 -31.13 21.85 -9.72
C LEU A 152 -30.58 20.60 -9.06
N TYR A 153 -31.48 19.76 -8.55
CA TYR A 153 -31.13 18.50 -7.91
C TYR A 153 -31.18 17.34 -8.91
N GLN A 154 -30.39 16.32 -8.59
CA GLN A 154 -30.35 15.03 -9.27
C GLN A 154 -30.26 13.90 -8.24
N ALA A 155 -30.76 12.73 -8.61
CA ALA A 155 -30.66 11.49 -7.86
C ALA A 155 -29.90 10.43 -8.68
N GLU A 156 -28.96 9.73 -8.05
CA GLU A 156 -28.23 8.59 -8.64
C GLU A 156 -28.55 7.32 -7.85
N LEU A 157 -29.11 6.31 -8.50
CA LEU A 157 -29.29 4.97 -7.92
C LEU A 157 -28.22 4.04 -8.47
N ARG A 158 -27.31 3.62 -7.59
CA ARG A 158 -26.11 2.86 -7.94
C ARG A 158 -26.18 1.46 -7.36
N PRO A 159 -26.20 0.41 -8.20
CA PRO A 159 -26.09 -0.95 -7.71
C PRO A 159 -24.66 -1.33 -7.37
N LEU A 160 -24.51 -2.44 -6.64
CA LEU A 160 -23.23 -3.15 -6.54
C LEU A 160 -22.87 -3.75 -7.90
N ARG A 161 -23.88 -4.25 -8.64
CA ARG A 161 -23.77 -4.83 -9.97
C ARG A 161 -25.06 -4.59 -10.76
N GLY A 162 -24.93 -4.16 -12.01
CA GLY A 162 -26.06 -3.88 -12.89
C GLY A 162 -26.03 -2.45 -13.41
N SER A 163 -27.12 -2.04 -14.06
CA SER A 163 -27.23 -0.72 -14.70
C SER A 163 -27.45 0.41 -13.71
N TRP A 164 -26.88 1.58 -13.98
CA TRP A 164 -27.07 2.78 -13.16
C TRP A 164 -28.30 3.54 -13.62
N LEU A 165 -29.02 4.14 -12.68
CA LEU A 165 -30.17 4.98 -12.95
C LEU A 165 -29.91 6.39 -12.44
N GLU A 166 -29.90 7.38 -13.33
CA GLU A 166 -29.69 8.79 -13.01
C GLU A 166 -30.97 9.58 -13.30
N ILE A 167 -31.50 10.29 -12.30
CA ILE A 167 -32.73 11.08 -12.39
C ILE A 167 -32.35 12.55 -12.20
N ASN A 168 -32.66 13.40 -13.18
CA ASN A 168 -32.22 14.80 -13.20
C ASN A 168 -33.40 15.73 -13.41
N VAL A 169 -33.49 16.79 -12.59
CA VAL A 169 -34.43 17.89 -12.83
C VAL A 169 -33.76 18.95 -13.70
N SER A 170 -34.42 19.32 -14.79
CA SER A 170 -33.92 20.37 -15.68
C SER A 170 -34.44 21.77 -15.30
N ARG A 171 -33.82 22.81 -15.85
CA ARG A 171 -34.29 24.20 -15.74
C ARG A 171 -35.72 24.44 -16.25
N TYR A 172 -36.26 23.55 -17.06
CA TYR A 172 -37.63 23.61 -17.59
C TYR A 172 -38.64 22.85 -16.73
N ASN A 173 -38.30 22.59 -15.45
CA ASN A 173 -39.09 21.81 -14.50
C ASN A 173 -39.37 20.37 -14.95
N THR A 174 -38.72 19.86 -15.98
CA THR A 174 -38.92 18.47 -16.44
C THR A 174 -37.95 17.52 -15.80
N ILE A 175 -38.44 16.39 -15.30
CA ILE A 175 -37.67 15.30 -14.71
C ILE A 175 -37.30 14.32 -15.82
N SER A 176 -36.00 14.02 -15.93
CA SER A 176 -35.46 13.10 -16.92
C SER A 176 -34.69 11.96 -16.28
N VAL A 177 -34.79 10.77 -16.86
CA VAL A 177 -34.07 9.57 -16.48
C VAL A 177 -33.00 9.27 -17.53
N LYS A 178 -31.83 8.82 -17.09
CA LYS A 178 -30.83 8.17 -17.92
C LYS A 178 -30.49 6.82 -17.33
N ILE A 179 -30.29 5.85 -18.21
CA ILE A 179 -29.82 4.51 -17.85
C ILE A 179 -28.40 4.36 -18.38
N ASP A 180 -27.44 3.98 -17.54
CA ASP A 180 -26.02 3.80 -17.91
C ASP A 180 -25.41 4.98 -18.70
N ARG A 181 -25.85 6.21 -18.40
CA ARG A 181 -25.44 7.45 -19.09
C ARG A 181 -25.80 7.53 -20.58
N HIS A 182 -26.77 6.73 -21.03
CA HIS A 182 -27.38 6.86 -22.35
C HIS A 182 -28.25 8.13 -22.47
N ARG A 183 -29.00 8.23 -23.57
CA ARG A 183 -29.86 9.38 -23.90
C ARG A 183 -30.90 9.61 -22.80
N LYS A 184 -31.23 10.88 -22.57
CA LYS A 184 -32.27 11.30 -21.61
C LYS A 184 -33.64 10.84 -22.10
N LEU A 185 -34.41 10.31 -21.16
CA LEU A 185 -35.82 9.93 -21.30
C LEU A 185 -36.65 10.74 -20.29
N PRO A 186 -37.91 11.09 -20.58
CA PRO A 186 -38.83 11.60 -19.56
C PRO A 186 -38.99 10.57 -18.43
N ALA A 187 -39.02 11.03 -17.17
CA ALA A 187 -39.17 10.11 -16.03
C ALA A 187 -40.51 9.36 -16.05
N THR A 188 -41.54 9.97 -16.59
CA THR A 188 -42.88 9.38 -16.75
C THR A 188 -42.87 8.21 -17.73
N THR A 189 -42.12 8.30 -18.84
CA THR A 189 -41.90 7.17 -19.77
C THR A 189 -41.31 5.97 -19.02
N PHE A 190 -40.31 6.21 -18.16
CA PHE A 190 -39.70 5.15 -17.37
C PHE A 190 -40.65 4.56 -16.34
N LEU A 191 -41.44 5.38 -15.65
CA LEU A 191 -42.46 4.91 -14.69
C LEU A 191 -43.52 4.05 -15.37
N ARG A 192 -44.03 4.47 -16.55
CA ARG A 192 -44.97 3.69 -17.37
C ARG A 192 -44.40 2.35 -17.80
N ALA A 193 -43.10 2.28 -18.09
CA ALA A 193 -42.47 1.03 -18.49
C ALA A 193 -42.33 0.02 -17.34
N ILE A 194 -42.34 0.48 -16.08
CA ILE A 194 -42.20 -0.39 -14.90
C ILE A 194 -43.55 -0.93 -14.43
N ARG A 195 -44.58 -0.08 -14.41
CA ARG A 195 -45.97 -0.43 -14.11
C ARG A 195 -46.90 0.33 -15.06
N PRO A 196 -48.06 -0.22 -15.43
CA PRO A 196 -48.99 0.39 -16.37
C PRO A 196 -49.75 1.56 -15.73
N PHE A 197 -49.05 2.66 -15.45
CA PHE A 197 -49.62 3.87 -14.88
C PHE A 197 -50.30 4.74 -15.94
N GLU A 198 -51.46 5.29 -15.59
CA GLU A 198 -52.13 6.35 -16.36
C GLU A 198 -51.75 7.75 -15.85
N ASP A 199 -52.01 8.79 -16.65
CA ASP A 199 -51.65 10.19 -16.35
C ASP A 199 -52.25 10.64 -15.01
N GLU A 200 -53.52 10.28 -14.76
CA GLU A 200 -54.23 10.62 -13.51
C GLU A 200 -53.62 9.92 -12.29
N GLU A 201 -53.13 8.69 -12.43
CA GLU A 201 -52.50 7.94 -11.34
C GLU A 201 -51.13 8.54 -11.00
N LEU A 202 -50.32 8.88 -12.01
CA LEU A 202 -49.04 9.55 -11.80
C LEU A 202 -49.23 10.88 -11.06
N LEU A 203 -50.23 11.68 -11.44
CA LEU A 203 -50.55 12.92 -10.74
C LEU A 203 -50.96 12.66 -9.29
N LYS A 204 -51.81 11.65 -9.02
CA LYS A 204 -52.20 11.27 -7.64
C LYS A 204 -51.01 10.83 -6.79
N ILE A 205 -50.09 10.03 -7.34
CA ILE A 205 -48.93 9.50 -6.61
C ILE A 205 -48.01 10.62 -6.12
N PHE A 206 -47.81 11.67 -6.92
CA PHE A 206 -46.88 12.76 -6.62
C PHE A 206 -47.54 14.04 -6.07
N ASN A 207 -48.88 14.09 -5.99
CA ASN A 207 -49.63 15.27 -5.51
C ASN A 207 -49.19 15.75 -4.11
N GLU A 208 -48.75 14.84 -3.24
CA GLU A 208 -48.28 15.16 -1.89
C GLU A 208 -46.99 15.98 -1.88
N VAL A 209 -46.14 15.83 -2.90
CA VAL A 209 -44.81 16.44 -2.95
C VAL A 209 -44.69 17.52 -4.02
N ASP A 210 -45.41 17.41 -5.13
CA ASP A 210 -45.42 18.39 -6.23
C ASP A 210 -46.42 19.53 -5.93
N THR A 211 -46.15 20.27 -4.85
CA THR A 211 -47.05 21.30 -4.32
C THR A 211 -46.79 22.71 -4.88
N ASP A 212 -45.69 22.92 -5.60
CA ASP A 212 -45.31 24.23 -6.14
C ASP A 212 -46.05 24.54 -7.45
N GLN A 213 -47.10 25.37 -7.34
CA GLN A 213 -47.90 25.79 -8.50
C GLN A 213 -47.09 26.59 -9.53
N LYS A 214 -45.95 27.20 -9.16
CA LYS A 214 -45.09 27.93 -10.11
C LYS A 214 -44.16 27.01 -10.89
N HIS A 215 -43.88 25.82 -10.37
CA HIS A 215 -42.94 24.86 -10.95
C HIS A 215 -43.50 23.44 -10.91
N PRO A 216 -44.55 23.12 -11.69
CA PRO A 216 -45.15 21.79 -11.68
C PRO A 216 -44.24 20.77 -12.35
N TYR A 217 -43.63 19.87 -11.59
CA TYR A 217 -42.58 18.99 -12.13
C TYR A 217 -43.14 17.82 -12.93
N ILE A 218 -44.17 17.14 -12.43
CA ILE A 218 -44.75 15.96 -13.08
C ILE A 218 -45.56 16.37 -14.31
N LEU A 219 -46.36 17.44 -14.23
CA LEU A 219 -47.16 17.92 -15.34
C LEU A 219 -46.28 18.37 -16.52
N SER A 220 -45.24 19.17 -16.28
CA SER A 220 -44.28 19.56 -17.33
C SER A 220 -43.51 18.36 -17.90
N THR A 221 -43.33 17.29 -17.12
CA THR A 221 -42.70 16.05 -17.61
C THR A 221 -43.65 15.25 -18.51
N LEU A 222 -44.93 15.14 -18.16
CA LEU A 222 -45.97 14.50 -18.96
C LEU A 222 -46.17 15.19 -20.32
N GLU A 223 -46.08 16.52 -20.38
CA GLU A 223 -46.15 17.29 -21.63
C GLU A 223 -45.02 16.95 -22.61
N LYS A 224 -43.85 16.55 -22.09
CA LYS A 224 -42.69 16.13 -22.90
C LYS A 224 -42.61 14.62 -23.11
N ASP A 225 -43.50 13.84 -22.53
CA ASP A 225 -43.54 12.38 -22.67
C ASP A 225 -44.12 12.01 -24.03
N PRO A 226 -43.34 11.38 -24.93
CA PRO A 226 -43.86 10.94 -26.24
C PRO A 226 -44.75 9.70 -26.13
N THR A 227 -44.85 9.07 -24.95
CA THR A 227 -45.54 7.79 -24.76
C THR A 227 -46.82 7.94 -23.95
N LYS A 228 -47.84 7.15 -24.27
CA LYS A 228 -49.12 7.10 -23.55
C LYS A 228 -49.39 5.74 -22.91
N THR A 229 -48.93 4.66 -23.54
CA THR A 229 -49.16 3.29 -23.05
C THR A 229 -47.89 2.64 -22.49
N HIS A 230 -48.06 1.57 -21.70
CA HIS A 230 -46.97 0.74 -21.17
C HIS A 230 -46.09 0.15 -22.30
N GLU A 231 -46.71 -0.27 -23.39
CA GLU A 231 -46.03 -0.92 -24.52
C GLU A 231 -45.17 0.08 -25.32
N GLU A 232 -45.71 1.28 -25.58
CA GLU A 232 -44.97 2.38 -26.21
C GLU A 232 -43.75 2.78 -25.38
N ALA A 233 -43.91 2.86 -24.05
CA ALA A 233 -42.84 3.18 -23.12
C ALA A 233 -41.70 2.15 -23.15
N LEU A 234 -42.03 0.85 -23.19
CA LEU A 234 -41.04 -0.22 -23.33
C LEU A 234 -40.27 -0.12 -24.65
N ILE A 235 -40.96 0.13 -25.75
CA ILE A 235 -40.37 0.29 -27.08
C ILE A 235 -39.45 1.51 -27.14
N GLU A 236 -39.87 2.65 -26.60
CA GLU A 236 -39.07 3.88 -26.57
C GLU A 236 -37.76 3.66 -25.79
N ILE A 237 -37.83 3.00 -24.62
CA ILE A 237 -36.62 2.65 -23.85
C ILE A 237 -35.71 1.72 -24.67
N TYR A 238 -36.27 0.69 -25.30
CA TYR A 238 -35.50 -0.25 -26.12
C TYR A 238 -34.76 0.46 -27.26
N GLN A 239 -35.44 1.33 -28.01
CA GLN A 239 -34.85 2.07 -29.12
C GLN A 239 -33.71 3.00 -28.67
N LYS A 240 -33.80 3.61 -27.48
CA LYS A 240 -32.71 4.45 -26.95
C LYS A 240 -31.52 3.64 -26.45
N MET A 241 -31.76 2.47 -25.87
CA MET A 241 -30.69 1.60 -25.37
C MET A 241 -29.99 0.86 -26.50
N ARG A 242 -30.72 0.45 -27.54
CA ARG A 242 -30.21 -0.30 -28.70
C ARG A 242 -30.59 0.38 -30.01
N PRO A 243 -29.92 1.49 -30.37
CA PRO A 243 -30.23 2.22 -31.60
C PRO A 243 -29.91 1.35 -32.83
N GLY A 244 -30.92 1.14 -33.69
CA GLY A 244 -30.79 0.39 -34.94
C GLY A 244 -31.23 -1.08 -34.89
N GLU A 245 -31.52 -1.63 -33.71
CA GLU A 245 -32.17 -2.94 -33.59
C GLU A 245 -33.70 -2.82 -33.73
N PRO A 246 -34.39 -3.77 -34.39
CA PRO A 246 -35.84 -3.77 -34.47
C PRO A 246 -36.45 -3.93 -33.07
N ALA A 247 -37.34 -3.00 -32.72
CA ALA A 247 -37.98 -2.97 -31.41
C ALA A 247 -39.19 -3.93 -31.37
N VAL A 248 -38.94 -5.16 -30.92
CA VAL A 248 -39.99 -6.14 -30.63
C VAL A 248 -40.39 -6.03 -29.16
N LEU A 249 -41.69 -6.00 -28.88
CA LEU A 249 -42.22 -5.78 -27.52
C LEU A 249 -41.70 -6.79 -26.49
N GLU A 250 -41.64 -8.09 -26.84
CA GLU A 250 -41.09 -9.12 -25.95
C GLU A 250 -39.62 -8.86 -25.60
N ASN A 251 -38.80 -8.52 -26.59
CA ASN A 251 -37.39 -8.19 -26.38
C ASN A 251 -37.24 -6.94 -25.50
N ALA A 252 -38.10 -5.94 -25.68
CA ALA A 252 -38.12 -4.72 -24.89
C ALA A 252 -38.45 -4.98 -23.42
N LYS A 253 -39.49 -5.79 -23.18
CA LYS A 253 -39.89 -6.22 -21.83
C LYS A 253 -38.81 -7.04 -21.15
N GLU A 254 -38.22 -8.00 -21.87
CA GLU A 254 -37.15 -8.85 -21.34
C GLU A 254 -35.88 -8.03 -21.05
N LEU A 255 -35.54 -7.06 -21.91
CA LEU A 255 -34.41 -6.16 -21.68
C LEU A 255 -34.58 -5.39 -20.36
N LEU A 256 -35.71 -4.71 -20.16
CA LEU A 256 -35.95 -3.93 -18.94
C LEU A 256 -35.93 -4.82 -17.69
N HIS A 257 -36.56 -6.01 -17.77
CA HIS A 257 -36.54 -6.99 -16.69
C HIS A 257 -35.11 -7.42 -16.32
N ARG A 258 -34.30 -7.80 -17.31
CA ARG A 258 -32.90 -8.19 -17.11
C ARG A 258 -32.03 -7.07 -16.56
N MET A 259 -32.36 -5.82 -16.86
CA MET A 259 -31.58 -4.65 -16.43
C MET A 259 -31.76 -4.32 -14.96
N PHE A 260 -32.97 -4.38 -14.39
CA PHE A 260 -33.23 -3.89 -13.02
C PHE A 260 -33.88 -4.91 -12.07
N PHE A 261 -34.59 -5.91 -12.61
CA PHE A 261 -35.48 -6.79 -11.85
C PHE A 261 -35.01 -8.25 -11.77
N ASP A 262 -34.04 -8.65 -12.60
CA ASP A 262 -33.41 -9.97 -12.56
C ASP A 262 -32.28 -10.03 -11.50
N PRO A 263 -32.39 -10.86 -10.44
CA PRO A 263 -31.35 -11.01 -9.41
C PRO A 263 -30.00 -11.53 -9.94
N LYS A 264 -29.99 -12.25 -11.07
CA LYS A 264 -28.74 -12.67 -11.73
C LYS A 264 -28.07 -11.48 -12.41
N ARG A 265 -28.87 -10.56 -12.95
CA ARG A 265 -28.57 -9.25 -13.57
C ARG A 265 -28.04 -8.19 -12.62
N TYR A 266 -28.88 -7.91 -11.65
CA TYR A 266 -28.88 -6.71 -10.87
C TYR A 266 -28.80 -7.06 -9.39
N ASP A 267 -27.95 -6.33 -8.67
CA ASP A 267 -27.72 -6.58 -7.26
C ASP A 267 -27.31 -5.26 -6.58
N LEU A 268 -28.14 -4.79 -5.64
CA LEU A 268 -27.81 -3.69 -4.73
C LEU A 268 -26.79 -4.14 -3.66
N GLY A 269 -26.70 -5.45 -3.40
CA GLY A 269 -26.07 -6.02 -2.22
C GLY A 269 -26.80 -5.62 -0.93
N ASP A 270 -26.41 -6.24 0.18
CA ASP A 270 -27.00 -5.95 1.49
C ASP A 270 -26.82 -4.48 1.88
N VAL A 271 -25.66 -3.92 1.55
CA VAL A 271 -25.32 -2.52 1.81
C VAL A 271 -26.22 -1.56 1.02
N GLY A 272 -26.43 -1.83 -0.26
CA GLY A 272 -27.24 -0.97 -1.11
C GLY A 272 -28.70 -0.96 -0.68
N ARG A 273 -29.25 -2.14 -0.35
CA ARG A 273 -30.62 -2.25 0.16
C ARG A 273 -30.77 -1.57 1.52
N TYR A 274 -29.87 -1.83 2.46
CA TYR A 274 -29.82 -1.16 3.77
C TYR A 274 -29.81 0.37 3.64
N LYS A 275 -28.93 0.89 2.78
CA LYS A 275 -28.79 2.34 2.59
C LYS A 275 -30.00 2.97 1.91
N THR A 276 -30.54 2.35 0.86
CA THR A 276 -31.74 2.83 0.17
C THR A 276 -32.93 2.87 1.12
N ASN A 277 -33.13 1.81 1.91
CA ASN A 277 -34.20 1.75 2.90
C ASN A 277 -34.08 2.87 3.94
N ARG A 278 -32.87 3.08 4.50
CA ARG A 278 -32.62 4.13 5.51
C ARG A 278 -32.79 5.54 4.94
N ARG A 279 -32.31 5.77 3.71
CA ARG A 279 -32.38 7.08 3.04
C ARG A 279 -33.79 7.46 2.61
N LEU A 280 -34.55 6.52 2.06
CA LEU A 280 -35.92 6.73 1.57
C LEU A 280 -37.00 6.41 2.62
N LYS A 281 -36.61 5.96 3.81
CA LYS A 281 -37.49 5.51 4.91
C LYS A 281 -38.45 4.37 4.48
N LEU A 282 -37.92 3.40 3.73
CA LEU A 282 -38.66 2.21 3.28
C LEU A 282 -38.39 1.02 4.23
N ASN A 283 -39.42 0.22 4.52
CA ASN A 283 -39.35 -1.00 5.33
C ASN A 283 -39.40 -2.26 4.45
N LEU A 284 -38.48 -2.38 3.49
CA LEU A 284 -38.33 -3.56 2.64
C LEU A 284 -37.35 -4.58 3.25
N ASP A 285 -37.55 -5.87 2.98
CA ASP A 285 -36.62 -6.91 3.45
C ASP A 285 -35.23 -6.75 2.81
N LEU A 286 -34.18 -6.96 3.62
CA LEU A 286 -32.78 -6.87 3.20
C LEU A 286 -32.42 -7.88 2.10
N ASN A 287 -33.13 -9.02 2.04
CA ASN A 287 -32.95 -10.02 0.99
C ASN A 287 -33.45 -9.56 -0.40
N THR A 288 -34.26 -8.50 -0.46
CA THR A 288 -34.76 -7.97 -1.74
C THR A 288 -33.67 -7.12 -2.40
N ARG A 289 -32.71 -7.75 -3.07
CA ARG A 289 -31.51 -7.06 -3.59
C ARG A 289 -31.67 -6.42 -4.98
N VAL A 290 -32.80 -6.62 -5.66
CA VAL A 290 -33.13 -5.93 -6.93
C VAL A 290 -33.83 -4.60 -6.67
N LEU A 291 -33.87 -3.69 -7.65
CA LEU A 291 -34.69 -2.49 -7.52
C LEU A 291 -36.18 -2.86 -7.53
N THR A 292 -36.96 -2.19 -6.70
CA THR A 292 -38.42 -2.26 -6.72
C THR A 292 -39.00 -1.00 -7.36
N PRO A 293 -40.22 -1.05 -7.93
CA PRO A 293 -40.88 0.15 -8.41
C PRO A 293 -41.02 1.23 -7.32
N ASP A 294 -41.21 0.80 -6.07
CA ASP A 294 -41.41 1.70 -4.93
C ASP A 294 -40.11 2.45 -4.57
N ASP A 295 -38.93 1.86 -4.78
CA ASP A 295 -37.64 2.54 -4.63
C ASP A 295 -37.52 3.72 -5.60
N ILE A 296 -37.98 3.54 -6.84
CA ILE A 296 -37.89 4.54 -7.91
C ILE A 296 -38.88 5.68 -7.65
N ILE A 297 -40.12 5.35 -7.28
CA ILE A 297 -41.14 6.34 -6.92
C ILE A 297 -40.70 7.15 -5.71
N ALA A 298 -40.22 6.51 -4.64
CA ALA A 298 -39.72 7.19 -3.45
C ALA A 298 -38.52 8.09 -3.74
N SER A 299 -37.62 7.66 -4.64
CA SER A 299 -36.48 8.48 -5.08
C SER A 299 -36.94 9.76 -5.80
N ILE A 300 -37.95 9.65 -6.68
CA ILE A 300 -38.53 10.82 -7.36
C ILE A 300 -39.27 11.72 -6.36
N LYS A 301 -40.02 11.14 -5.41
CA LYS A 301 -40.71 11.91 -4.35
C LYS A 301 -39.72 12.75 -3.54
N TYR A 302 -38.61 12.14 -3.11
CA TYR A 302 -37.57 12.85 -2.35
C TYR A 302 -36.88 13.91 -3.21
N LEU A 303 -36.65 13.64 -4.49
CA LEU A 303 -36.07 14.61 -5.43
C LEU A 303 -36.95 15.86 -5.61
N ILE A 304 -38.27 15.69 -5.68
CA ILE A 304 -39.24 16.79 -5.74
C ILE A 304 -39.27 17.54 -4.40
N ALA A 305 -39.26 16.82 -3.27
CA ALA A 305 -39.20 17.45 -1.94
C ALA A 305 -37.95 18.33 -1.77
N LEU A 306 -36.78 17.88 -2.25
CA LEU A 306 -35.55 18.68 -2.26
C LEU A 306 -35.70 19.97 -3.08
N GLN A 307 -36.38 19.89 -4.23
CA GLN A 307 -36.67 21.08 -5.05
C GLN A 307 -37.52 22.11 -4.30
N ASN A 308 -38.38 21.65 -3.40
CA ASN A 308 -39.21 22.49 -2.54
C ASN A 308 -38.51 22.91 -1.24
N GLY A 309 -37.19 22.69 -1.13
CA GLY A 309 -36.39 23.06 0.04
C GLY A 309 -36.54 22.13 1.25
N GLN A 310 -37.15 20.96 1.08
CA GLN A 310 -37.35 19.97 2.14
C GLN A 310 -36.37 18.81 2.01
N GLY A 311 -35.50 18.64 3.01
CA GLY A 311 -34.49 17.57 3.05
C GLY A 311 -33.07 18.08 2.94
N ARG A 312 -32.11 17.16 2.77
CA ARG A 312 -30.68 17.46 2.64
C ARG A 312 -30.05 16.71 1.47
N VAL A 313 -29.03 17.30 0.85
CA VAL A 313 -28.17 16.65 -0.16
C VAL A 313 -27.13 15.73 0.50
N ASP A 314 -26.57 14.82 -0.28
CA ASP A 314 -25.53 13.89 0.15
C ASP A 314 -24.14 14.43 -0.23
N ASP A 315 -23.22 14.45 0.73
CA ASP A 315 -21.79 14.64 0.45
C ASP A 315 -21.18 13.32 0.00
N ILE A 316 -20.85 13.24 -1.29
CA ILE A 316 -20.32 12.04 -1.94
C ILE A 316 -18.95 11.62 -1.38
N ASP A 317 -18.22 12.56 -0.77
CA ASP A 317 -16.88 12.33 -0.23
C ASP A 317 -16.90 11.95 1.26
N SER A 318 -18.06 12.09 1.93
CA SER A 318 -18.26 11.61 3.29
C SER A 318 -18.13 10.08 3.41
N LEU A 319 -17.61 9.62 4.55
CA LEU A 319 -17.51 8.19 4.88
C LEU A 319 -18.87 7.53 5.13
N SER A 320 -19.96 8.28 5.32
CA SER A 320 -21.32 7.74 5.27
C SER A 320 -21.69 7.20 3.89
N ASN A 321 -21.01 7.71 2.85
CA ASN A 321 -21.26 7.42 1.45
C ASN A 321 -20.18 6.55 0.80
N ARG A 322 -19.13 6.24 1.55
CA ARG A 322 -17.99 5.43 1.10
C ARG A 322 -17.77 4.24 2.03
N ARG A 323 -17.50 3.08 1.44
CA ARG A 323 -17.23 1.83 2.16
C ARG A 323 -15.89 1.27 1.77
N VAL A 324 -15.30 0.53 2.70
CA VAL A 324 -14.06 -0.20 2.53
C VAL A 324 -14.35 -1.60 2.02
N ARG A 325 -13.83 -1.91 0.83
CA ARG A 325 -13.69 -3.28 0.34
C ARG A 325 -12.36 -3.83 0.81
N ARG A 326 -12.44 -4.88 1.62
CA ARG A 326 -11.29 -5.58 2.19
C ARG A 326 -10.85 -6.72 1.26
N VAL A 327 -9.69 -7.32 1.53
CA VAL A 327 -9.07 -8.33 0.66
C VAL A 327 -10.01 -9.47 0.24
N GLY A 328 -10.78 -10.04 1.17
CA GLY A 328 -11.66 -11.16 0.87
C GLY A 328 -12.79 -10.77 -0.10
N GLU A 329 -13.38 -9.59 0.07
CA GLU A 329 -14.39 -9.08 -0.86
C GLU A 329 -13.80 -8.78 -2.24
N LEU A 330 -12.60 -8.19 -2.28
CA LEU A 330 -11.90 -7.88 -3.52
C LEU A 330 -11.59 -9.16 -4.32
N VAL A 331 -11.06 -10.19 -3.65
CA VAL A 331 -10.79 -11.49 -4.27
C VAL A 331 -12.08 -12.17 -4.72
N ALA A 332 -13.12 -12.19 -3.87
CA ALA A 332 -14.41 -12.78 -4.20
C ALA A 332 -15.04 -12.14 -5.45
N THR A 333 -15.12 -10.82 -5.48
CA THR A 333 -15.86 -10.07 -6.52
C THR A 333 -15.05 -9.88 -7.80
N SER A 334 -13.78 -9.49 -7.69
CA SER A 334 -12.97 -9.07 -8.83
C SER A 334 -12.21 -10.22 -9.50
N ALA A 335 -11.96 -11.31 -8.76
CA ALA A 335 -11.16 -12.43 -9.25
C ALA A 335 -11.97 -13.74 -9.32
N PHE A 336 -12.45 -14.22 -8.18
CA PHE A 336 -13.07 -15.55 -8.07
C PHE A 336 -14.37 -15.62 -8.85
N ARG A 337 -15.30 -14.67 -8.63
CA ARG A 337 -16.58 -14.61 -9.36
C ARG A 337 -16.39 -14.46 -10.87
N VAL A 338 -15.45 -13.63 -11.31
CA VAL A 338 -15.14 -13.44 -12.74
C VAL A 338 -14.65 -14.76 -13.35
N GLY A 339 -13.82 -15.51 -12.61
CA GLY A 339 -13.39 -16.86 -12.98
C GLY A 339 -14.58 -17.83 -13.05
N LEU A 340 -15.47 -17.80 -12.08
CA LEU A 340 -16.68 -18.63 -12.03
C LEU A 340 -17.65 -18.36 -13.18
N LEU A 341 -17.85 -17.11 -13.59
CA LEU A 341 -18.70 -16.79 -14.76
C LEU A 341 -18.12 -17.34 -16.07
N ARG A 342 -16.79 -17.34 -16.21
CA ARG A 342 -16.11 -17.97 -17.36
C ARG A 342 -16.24 -19.49 -17.30
N LEU A 343 -16.12 -20.06 -16.11
CA LEU A 343 -16.31 -21.49 -15.86
C LEU A 343 -17.74 -21.93 -16.19
N GLU A 344 -18.75 -21.20 -15.73
CA GLU A 344 -20.18 -21.44 -16.02
C GLU A 344 -20.42 -21.53 -17.53
N ARG A 345 -19.88 -20.58 -18.29
CA ARG A 345 -19.99 -20.57 -19.75
C ARG A 345 -19.35 -21.81 -20.37
N SER A 346 -18.15 -22.19 -19.93
CA SER A 346 -17.45 -23.38 -20.42
C SER A 346 -18.19 -24.68 -20.09
N ILE A 347 -18.76 -24.78 -18.88
CA ILE A 347 -19.58 -25.92 -18.45
C ILE A 347 -20.84 -26.01 -19.33
N ARG A 348 -21.55 -24.90 -19.54
CA ARG A 348 -22.75 -24.84 -20.39
C ARG A 348 -22.46 -25.28 -21.82
N GLU A 349 -21.37 -24.79 -22.41
CA GLU A 349 -20.93 -25.18 -23.76
C GLU A 349 -20.62 -26.69 -23.85
N LYS A 350 -19.88 -27.24 -22.88
CA LYS A 350 -19.57 -28.67 -22.84
C LYS A 350 -20.81 -29.55 -22.64
N MET A 351 -21.73 -29.16 -21.76
CA MET A 351 -22.96 -29.93 -21.52
C MET A 351 -23.85 -29.99 -22.77
N SER A 352 -23.87 -28.92 -23.57
CA SER A 352 -24.64 -28.92 -24.84
C SER A 352 -23.99 -29.72 -25.95
N LEU A 353 -22.66 -29.93 -25.91
CA LEU A 353 -21.95 -30.80 -26.85
C LEU A 353 -21.96 -32.27 -26.43
N ALA A 354 -22.19 -32.55 -25.15
CA ALA A 354 -22.25 -33.90 -24.63
C ALA A 354 -23.51 -34.63 -25.12
N LYS A 355 -23.34 -35.79 -25.75
CA LYS A 355 -24.44 -36.67 -26.14
C LYS A 355 -25.07 -37.30 -24.89
N ALA A 356 -26.39 -37.43 -24.88
CA ALA A 356 -27.15 -38.00 -23.75
C ALA A 356 -26.78 -39.47 -23.44
N ASP A 357 -26.26 -40.18 -24.44
CA ASP A 357 -25.99 -41.62 -24.39
C ASP A 357 -24.58 -41.97 -23.84
N VAL A 358 -23.79 -40.96 -23.47
CA VAL A 358 -22.41 -41.13 -22.95
C VAL A 358 -22.40 -40.82 -21.45
N GLU A 359 -21.74 -41.65 -20.64
CA GLU A 359 -21.52 -41.34 -19.22
C GLU A 359 -20.65 -40.08 -19.07
N VAL A 360 -21.28 -38.98 -18.69
CA VAL A 360 -20.61 -37.71 -18.37
C VAL A 360 -20.48 -37.60 -16.87
N THR A 361 -19.29 -37.28 -16.37
CA THR A 361 -19.06 -37.03 -14.94
C THR A 361 -18.80 -35.55 -14.66
N PRO A 362 -19.13 -35.04 -13.46
CA PRO A 362 -18.84 -33.65 -13.09
C PRO A 362 -17.37 -33.23 -13.32
N SER A 363 -16.41 -34.12 -13.04
CA SER A 363 -14.98 -33.85 -13.23
C SER A 363 -14.57 -33.58 -14.69
N THR A 364 -15.28 -34.15 -15.67
CA THR A 364 -14.98 -33.91 -17.11
C THR A 364 -15.53 -32.55 -17.59
N LEU A 365 -16.61 -32.08 -16.98
CA LEU A 365 -17.26 -30.81 -17.32
C LEU A 365 -16.51 -29.63 -16.73
N VAL A 366 -16.19 -29.70 -15.45
CA VAL A 366 -15.58 -28.60 -14.68
C VAL A 366 -14.08 -28.51 -14.98
N ASN A 367 -13.65 -27.43 -15.65
CA ASN A 367 -12.24 -27.13 -15.87
C ASN A 367 -11.81 -25.94 -15.00
N PRO A 368 -10.96 -26.11 -13.97
CA PRO A 368 -10.63 -25.04 -13.04
C PRO A 368 -9.74 -23.91 -13.61
N ARG A 369 -9.15 -24.09 -14.81
CA ARG A 369 -8.22 -23.10 -15.41
C ARG A 369 -8.72 -21.65 -15.44
N PRO A 370 -9.98 -21.34 -15.79
CA PRO A 370 -10.47 -19.95 -15.78
C PRO A 370 -10.47 -19.30 -14.39
N VAL A 371 -10.71 -20.08 -13.34
CA VAL A 371 -10.71 -19.61 -11.95
C VAL A 371 -9.27 -19.35 -11.50
N ILE A 372 -8.37 -20.32 -11.70
CA ILE A 372 -6.94 -20.21 -11.36
C ILE A 372 -6.31 -19.00 -12.06
N ALA A 373 -6.55 -18.84 -13.36
CA ALA A 373 -6.01 -17.71 -14.12
C ALA A 373 -6.48 -16.36 -13.58
N SER A 374 -7.78 -16.23 -13.26
CA SER A 374 -8.36 -14.98 -12.74
C SER A 374 -7.82 -14.63 -11.35
N VAL A 375 -7.68 -15.61 -10.46
CA VAL A 375 -7.12 -15.42 -9.12
C VAL A 375 -5.63 -15.07 -9.18
N SER A 376 -4.86 -15.79 -10.00
CA SER A 376 -3.44 -15.50 -10.23
C SER A 376 -3.22 -14.10 -10.82
N ASP A 377 -4.03 -13.69 -11.80
CA ASP A 377 -3.96 -12.35 -12.39
C ASP A 377 -4.22 -11.25 -11.36
N PHE A 378 -5.18 -11.46 -10.44
CA PHE A 378 -5.44 -10.52 -9.35
C PHE A 378 -4.20 -10.35 -8.47
N PHE A 379 -3.64 -11.45 -7.96
CA PHE A 379 -2.51 -11.37 -7.04
C PHE A 379 -1.22 -10.89 -7.70
N ARG A 380 -0.99 -11.17 -8.99
CA ARG A 380 0.25 -10.78 -9.69
C ARG A 380 0.21 -9.37 -10.28
N ARG A 381 -0.91 -8.96 -10.91
CA ARG A 381 -0.98 -7.76 -11.76
C ARG A 381 -1.89 -6.66 -11.22
N ASN A 382 -2.81 -6.96 -10.30
CA ASN A 382 -3.72 -5.93 -9.81
C ASN A 382 -2.96 -4.86 -9.01
N ARG A 383 -3.29 -3.58 -9.24
CA ARG A 383 -2.70 -2.43 -8.54
C ARG A 383 -2.92 -2.45 -7.03
N LEU A 384 -3.97 -3.15 -6.56
CA LEU A 384 -4.26 -3.32 -5.14
C LEU A 384 -3.42 -4.43 -4.49
N SER A 385 -2.89 -5.38 -5.28
CA SER A 385 -1.95 -6.40 -4.79
C SER A 385 -0.53 -5.85 -4.92
N THR A 386 -0.04 -5.22 -3.86
CA THR A 386 1.27 -4.58 -3.82
C THR A 386 2.31 -5.48 -3.17
N ILE A 387 3.57 -5.32 -3.55
CA ILE A 387 4.69 -5.87 -2.80
C ILE A 387 4.67 -5.27 -1.40
N LEU A 388 4.85 -6.09 -0.36
CA LEU A 388 4.90 -5.61 1.01
C LEU A 388 6.09 -4.65 1.18
N ASP A 389 5.86 -3.53 1.87
CA ASP A 389 6.95 -2.62 2.22
C ASP A 389 7.62 -3.12 3.48
N GLN A 390 8.79 -3.73 3.33
CA GLN A 390 9.54 -4.40 4.40
C GLN A 390 10.81 -3.65 4.78
N THR A 391 10.82 -2.34 4.57
CA THR A 391 11.95 -1.49 5.00
C THR A 391 12.20 -1.69 6.50
N ASN A 392 11.14 -1.63 7.31
CA ASN A 392 11.13 -1.95 8.75
C ASN A 392 9.73 -2.42 9.20
N PRO A 393 9.55 -2.96 10.43
CA PRO A 393 8.26 -3.49 10.88
C PRO A 393 7.10 -2.49 10.88
N LEU A 394 7.38 -1.19 11.07
CA LEU A 394 6.36 -0.15 10.99
C LEU A 394 5.83 0.01 9.56
N ALA A 395 6.72 -0.03 8.56
CA ALA A 395 6.35 0.05 7.15
C ALA A 395 5.42 -1.12 6.75
N GLU A 396 5.66 -2.32 7.28
CA GLU A 396 4.83 -3.50 7.01
C GLU A 396 3.37 -3.29 7.49
N ILE A 397 3.21 -2.83 8.74
CA ILE A 397 1.90 -2.56 9.33
C ILE A 397 1.18 -1.40 8.63
N ASP A 398 1.89 -0.31 8.36
CA ASP A 398 1.33 0.87 7.68
C ASP A 398 0.81 0.46 6.28
N ASN A 399 1.53 -0.42 5.58
CA ASN A 399 1.11 -0.94 4.27
C ASN A 399 -0.17 -1.80 4.35
N LEU A 400 -0.30 -2.67 5.36
CA LEU A 400 -1.49 -3.52 5.55
C LEU A 400 -2.74 -2.73 5.95
N ARG A 401 -2.57 -1.55 6.55
CA ARG A 401 -3.65 -0.63 6.98
C ARG A 401 -3.92 0.50 5.98
N ARG A 402 -3.33 0.42 4.78
CA ARG A 402 -3.52 1.39 3.70
C ARG A 402 -4.91 1.26 3.08
N LEU A 403 -5.50 2.41 2.78
CA LEU A 403 -6.74 2.61 2.04
C LEU A 403 -6.43 3.28 0.70
N SER A 404 -7.05 2.84 -0.39
CA SER A 404 -6.96 3.51 -1.68
C SER A 404 -8.33 3.72 -2.32
N VAL A 405 -8.57 4.93 -2.84
CA VAL A 405 -9.76 5.24 -3.65
C VAL A 405 -9.59 4.75 -5.10
N MET A 406 -8.38 4.31 -5.48
CA MET A 406 -8.06 3.83 -6.81
C MET A 406 -8.42 2.34 -6.99
N GLY A 407 -8.27 1.83 -8.21
CA GLY A 407 -8.50 0.42 -8.55
C GLY A 407 -9.86 0.17 -9.21
N PRO A 408 -10.23 -1.10 -9.45
CA PRO A 408 -11.47 -1.45 -10.14
C PRO A 408 -12.70 -0.88 -9.42
N GLY A 409 -13.56 -0.14 -10.13
CA GLY A 409 -14.73 0.54 -9.55
C GLY A 409 -14.41 1.81 -8.72
N GLY A 410 -13.13 2.16 -8.58
CA GLY A 410 -12.67 3.40 -7.96
C GLY A 410 -12.40 4.51 -8.99
N VAL A 411 -11.49 5.43 -8.65
CA VAL A 411 -11.16 6.61 -9.47
C VAL A 411 -9.71 6.54 -9.95
N THR A 412 -9.42 7.07 -11.16
CA THR A 412 -8.05 7.24 -11.64
C THR A 412 -7.47 8.58 -11.18
N ARG A 413 -6.14 8.68 -11.05
CA ARG A 413 -5.46 9.88 -10.53
C ARG A 413 -5.86 11.17 -11.26
N GLU A 414 -5.98 11.09 -12.59
CA GLU A 414 -6.34 12.22 -13.48
C GLU A 414 -7.81 12.64 -13.35
N ARG A 415 -8.69 11.72 -12.95
CA ARG A 415 -10.14 11.98 -12.83
C ARG A 415 -10.58 12.29 -11.40
N ALA A 416 -9.66 12.23 -10.45
CA ALA A 416 -9.98 12.53 -9.06
C ALA A 416 -10.17 14.05 -8.87
N SER A 417 -11.33 14.43 -8.32
CA SER A 417 -11.60 15.82 -7.98
C SER A 417 -10.75 16.26 -6.79
N PHE A 418 -10.60 17.58 -6.63
CA PHE A 418 -9.92 18.16 -5.48
C PHE A 418 -10.60 17.79 -4.15
N SER A 419 -11.94 17.78 -4.12
CA SER A 419 -12.74 17.40 -2.95
C SER A 419 -12.42 16.00 -2.41
N MET A 420 -12.07 15.04 -3.29
CA MET A 420 -11.68 13.68 -2.87
C MET A 420 -10.32 13.62 -2.19
N ARG A 421 -9.48 14.63 -2.41
CA ARG A 421 -8.14 14.71 -1.83
C ARG A 421 -8.15 15.42 -0.49
N ASP A 422 -9.21 16.15 -0.21
CA ASP A 422 -9.37 16.95 1.00
C ASP A 422 -9.78 16.10 2.21
N ILE A 423 -9.56 16.64 3.40
CA ILE A 423 -9.91 15.98 4.66
C ILE A 423 -11.36 16.30 4.99
N ASN A 424 -12.20 15.27 5.00
CA ASN A 424 -13.60 15.38 5.37
C ASN A 424 -13.77 15.16 6.89
N SER A 425 -14.70 15.88 7.53
CA SER A 425 -14.97 15.74 8.98
C SER A 425 -15.38 14.33 9.39
N SER A 426 -16.06 13.58 8.51
CA SER A 426 -16.42 12.17 8.73
C SER A 426 -15.20 11.25 8.95
N GLN A 427 -14.00 11.68 8.57
CA GLN A 427 -12.76 10.92 8.73
C GLN A 427 -12.27 10.84 10.19
N TYR A 428 -12.81 11.68 11.08
CA TYR A 428 -12.42 11.73 12.49
C TYR A 428 -12.49 10.34 13.15
N GLY A 429 -11.39 9.89 13.75
CA GLY A 429 -11.28 8.57 14.40
C GLY A 429 -11.28 7.36 13.45
N ARG A 430 -11.42 7.56 12.14
CA ARG A 430 -11.56 6.50 11.13
C ARG A 430 -10.37 6.43 10.16
N ILE A 431 -9.96 7.58 9.64
CA ILE A 431 -8.83 7.73 8.73
C ILE A 431 -7.85 8.74 9.34
N CYS A 432 -6.56 8.42 9.32
CA CYS A 432 -5.52 9.30 9.83
C CYS A 432 -5.41 10.56 8.94
N PRO A 433 -5.61 11.78 9.49
CA PRO A 433 -5.53 13.02 8.71
C PRO A 433 -4.09 13.41 8.36
N VAL A 434 -3.10 12.93 9.12
CA VAL A 434 -1.69 13.31 9.00
C VAL A 434 -0.89 12.36 8.11
N ARG A 435 -1.47 11.23 7.68
CA ARG A 435 -0.75 10.19 6.94
C ARG A 435 -1.35 10.02 5.54
N SER A 436 -0.62 10.50 4.53
CA SER A 436 -0.91 10.30 3.10
C SER A 436 0.39 10.44 2.30
N PRO A 437 0.60 9.70 1.19
CA PRO A 437 1.74 9.95 0.30
C PRO A 437 1.77 11.39 -0.21
N GLU A 438 2.97 11.95 -0.27
CA GLU A 438 3.23 13.22 -0.94
C GLU A 438 3.10 13.05 -2.47
N GLY A 439 2.82 14.15 -3.18
CA GLY A 439 2.73 14.18 -4.64
C GLY A 439 1.37 13.75 -5.19
N PRO A 440 1.30 13.13 -6.40
CA PRO A 440 0.04 12.94 -7.13
C PRO A 440 -1.00 12.04 -6.43
N ASN A 441 -0.60 11.27 -5.42
CA ASN A 441 -1.46 10.36 -4.67
C ASN A 441 -2.03 10.97 -3.38
N ILE A 442 -1.70 12.22 -3.06
CA ILE A 442 -2.17 12.87 -1.83
C ILE A 442 -3.71 12.82 -1.73
N GLY A 443 -4.21 12.36 -0.58
CA GLY A 443 -5.64 12.19 -0.28
C GLY A 443 -6.32 11.00 -0.99
N LEU A 444 -5.73 10.46 -2.06
CA LEU A 444 -6.24 9.27 -2.77
C LEU A 444 -5.78 7.96 -2.12
N VAL A 445 -4.67 8.02 -1.40
CA VAL A 445 -4.13 6.94 -0.58
C VAL A 445 -4.06 7.45 0.85
N THR A 446 -4.83 6.84 1.73
CA THR A 446 -4.93 7.21 3.14
C THR A 446 -4.73 5.97 4.01
N TYR A 447 -4.77 6.12 5.33
CA TYR A 447 -4.44 5.05 6.27
C TYR A 447 -5.45 5.01 7.41
N LEU A 448 -5.79 3.81 7.88
CA LEU A 448 -6.73 3.64 8.98
C LEU A 448 -6.20 4.26 10.28
N ALA A 449 -7.08 4.93 11.01
CA ALA A 449 -6.81 5.35 12.38
C ALA A 449 -6.69 4.14 13.32
N LEU A 450 -6.11 4.31 14.52
CA LEU A 450 -5.74 3.19 15.40
C LEU A 450 -6.90 2.26 15.76
N TYR A 451 -7.99 2.82 16.28
CA TYR A 451 -9.13 2.05 16.79
C TYR A 451 -10.27 1.91 15.78
N ALA A 452 -10.06 2.36 14.54
CA ALA A 452 -11.04 2.25 13.48
C ALA A 452 -11.35 0.77 13.18
N ARG A 453 -12.63 0.44 13.06
CA ARG A 453 -13.11 -0.89 12.66
C ARG A 453 -13.94 -0.81 11.39
N VAL A 454 -13.99 -1.92 10.67
CA VAL A 454 -14.85 -2.06 9.48
C VAL A 454 -16.01 -2.96 9.86
N ASN A 455 -17.23 -2.43 9.79
CA ASN A 455 -18.42 -3.20 10.13
C ASN A 455 -18.81 -4.21 9.03
N GLN A 456 -19.90 -4.95 9.26
CA GLN A 456 -20.39 -5.97 8.32
C GLN A 456 -20.74 -5.41 6.92
N PHE A 457 -21.13 -4.13 6.84
CA PHE A 457 -21.48 -3.45 5.59
C PHE A 457 -20.28 -2.79 4.90
N GLY A 458 -19.10 -2.83 5.55
CA GLY A 458 -17.89 -2.19 5.05
C GLY A 458 -17.75 -0.72 5.40
N PHE A 459 -18.60 -0.14 6.26
CA PHE A 459 -18.41 1.23 6.74
C PHE A 459 -17.38 1.28 7.87
N LEU A 460 -16.68 2.41 7.95
CA LEU A 460 -15.71 2.66 9.01
C LEU A 460 -16.42 3.18 10.27
N GLU A 461 -16.10 2.56 11.38
CA GLU A 461 -16.61 2.90 12.70
C GLU A 461 -15.47 3.29 13.63
N THR A 462 -15.76 4.19 14.56
CA THR A 462 -14.83 4.62 15.61
C THR A 462 -15.49 4.44 16.98
N PRO A 463 -14.73 4.10 18.02
CA PRO A 463 -15.30 3.90 19.35
C PRO A 463 -15.54 5.22 20.08
N TYR A 464 -16.62 5.25 20.86
CA TYR A 464 -16.99 6.34 21.77
C TYR A 464 -17.46 5.78 23.11
N ARG A 465 -17.28 6.55 24.19
CA ARG A 465 -17.88 6.26 25.50
C ARG A 465 -19.24 6.92 25.60
N LYS A 466 -20.23 6.18 26.08
CA LYS A 466 -21.57 6.71 26.30
C LYS A 466 -21.61 7.63 27.53
N VAL A 467 -22.37 8.70 27.45
CA VAL A 467 -22.59 9.64 28.57
C VAL A 467 -23.99 9.42 29.15
N VAL A 468 -24.04 9.15 30.45
CA VAL A 468 -25.28 8.89 31.19
C VAL A 468 -25.71 10.14 31.94
N LYS A 469 -26.96 10.54 31.72
CA LYS A 469 -27.59 11.65 32.42
C LYS A 469 -28.03 11.21 33.81
N GLU A 470 -27.48 11.82 34.86
CA GLU A 470 -27.90 11.61 36.23
C GLU A 470 -28.43 12.91 36.84
N THR A 471 -29.68 12.88 37.31
CA THR A 471 -30.30 14.03 37.98
C THR A 471 -30.22 13.83 39.48
N LYS A 472 -29.45 14.67 40.18
CA LYS A 472 -29.41 14.71 41.66
C LYS A 472 -29.68 16.14 42.14
N ASN A 473 -30.63 16.31 43.07
CA ASN A 473 -30.99 17.59 43.69
C ASN A 473 -31.29 18.74 42.67
N ASN A 474 -32.15 18.50 41.68
CA ASN A 474 -32.47 19.44 40.59
C ASN A 474 -31.28 19.91 39.72
N LYS A 475 -30.09 19.30 39.86
CA LYS A 475 -28.95 19.53 38.97
C LYS A 475 -28.75 18.29 38.10
N THR A 476 -28.82 18.48 36.79
CA THR A 476 -28.44 17.47 35.80
C THR A 476 -26.93 17.43 35.72
N LYS A 477 -26.32 16.29 35.99
CA LYS A 477 -24.89 16.06 35.73
C LYS A 477 -24.72 14.90 34.77
N MET A 478 -23.80 15.08 33.83
CA MET A 478 -23.45 14.06 32.86
C MET A 478 -22.28 13.23 33.38
N ARG A 479 -22.47 11.91 33.46
CA ARG A 479 -21.43 10.95 33.88
C ARG A 479 -20.96 10.14 32.68
N VAL A 480 -19.66 10.13 32.43
CA VAL A 480 -19.04 9.28 31.41
C VAL A 480 -19.13 7.81 31.88
N SER A 481 -19.71 6.96 31.03
CA SER A 481 -19.79 5.52 31.23
C SER A 481 -18.51 4.83 30.76
N GLU A 482 -18.29 3.61 31.25
CA GLU A 482 -17.27 2.70 30.73
C GLU A 482 -17.78 1.86 29.54
N GLU A 483 -19.06 1.98 29.18
CA GLU A 483 -19.62 1.36 27.99
C GLU A 483 -19.08 2.02 26.71
N ILE A 484 -18.44 1.22 25.84
CA ILE A 484 -17.91 1.66 24.55
C ILE A 484 -18.85 1.22 23.43
N VAL A 485 -19.24 2.17 22.60
CA VAL A 485 -20.09 1.96 21.42
C VAL A 485 -19.30 2.38 20.18
N TYR A 486 -19.34 1.54 19.14
CA TYR A 486 -18.80 1.88 17.83
C TYR A 486 -19.89 2.55 17.00
N LEU A 487 -19.61 3.72 16.45
CA LEU A 487 -20.55 4.47 15.62
C LEU A 487 -20.01 4.62 14.19
N ALA A 488 -20.86 4.38 13.21
CA ALA A 488 -20.59 4.74 11.82
C ALA A 488 -20.75 6.25 11.60
N SER A 489 -20.23 6.78 10.50
CA SER A 489 -20.26 8.24 10.23
C SER A 489 -21.67 8.80 10.16
N ASP A 490 -22.62 8.05 9.60
CA ASP A 490 -24.02 8.46 9.45
C ASP A 490 -24.80 8.41 10.76
N GLU A 491 -24.37 7.57 11.70
CA GLU A 491 -24.92 7.52 13.07
C GLU A 491 -24.36 8.66 13.91
N GLU A 492 -23.06 8.89 13.85
CA GLU A 492 -22.36 9.99 14.53
C GLU A 492 -22.97 11.35 14.23
N GLU A 493 -23.40 11.61 12.99
CA GLU A 493 -24.05 12.87 12.60
C GLU A 493 -25.31 13.22 13.43
N ASN A 494 -25.97 12.23 14.05
CA ASN A 494 -27.21 12.44 14.81
C ASN A 494 -26.98 12.65 16.32
N HIS A 495 -25.73 12.61 16.78
CA HIS A 495 -25.40 12.67 18.21
C HIS A 495 -24.47 13.84 18.52
N TYR A 496 -24.61 14.42 19.71
CA TYR A 496 -23.69 15.42 20.22
C TYR A 496 -22.48 14.74 20.89
N ILE A 497 -21.30 14.85 20.25
CA ILE A 497 -20.07 14.17 20.69
C ILE A 497 -18.99 15.18 21.07
N THR A 498 -18.38 15.02 22.24
CA THR A 498 -17.25 15.85 22.68
C THR A 498 -15.91 15.09 22.65
N HIS A 499 -14.80 15.80 22.87
CA HIS A 499 -13.45 15.24 22.79
C HIS A 499 -12.92 14.72 24.14
N ALA A 500 -11.96 13.80 24.11
CA ALA A 500 -11.45 13.10 25.29
C ALA A 500 -10.65 13.98 26.29
N GLU A 501 -10.28 15.20 25.92
CA GLU A 501 -9.45 16.07 26.78
C GLU A 501 -10.26 16.91 27.77
N ILE A 502 -11.60 16.84 27.73
CA ILE A 502 -12.42 17.57 28.68
C ILE A 502 -12.14 17.13 30.13
N GLN A 503 -12.25 18.07 31.07
CA GLN A 503 -12.04 17.77 32.49
C GLN A 503 -13.22 16.99 33.06
N VAL A 504 -12.91 15.81 33.60
CA VAL A 504 -13.86 14.90 34.25
C VAL A 504 -13.40 14.67 35.69
N ASP A 505 -14.33 14.65 36.65
CA ASP A 505 -14.02 14.39 38.05
C ASP A 505 -13.72 12.89 38.32
N LYS A 506 -13.32 12.56 39.55
CA LYS A 506 -12.97 11.17 39.94
C LYS A 506 -14.13 10.18 39.83
N GLN A 507 -15.36 10.67 39.80
CA GLN A 507 -16.59 9.88 39.68
C GLN A 507 -17.09 9.80 38.24
N GLY A 508 -16.40 10.44 37.29
CA GLY A 508 -16.73 10.42 35.87
C GLY A 508 -17.64 11.56 35.42
N TYR A 509 -17.92 12.58 36.24
CA TYR A 509 -18.78 13.69 35.84
C TYR A 509 -18.02 14.80 35.11
N ILE A 510 -18.64 15.35 34.07
CA ILE A 510 -18.11 16.51 33.33
C ILE A 510 -18.12 17.74 34.25
N VAL A 511 -16.98 18.44 34.35
CA VAL A 511 -16.80 19.56 35.28
C VAL A 511 -17.33 20.88 34.72
N LYS A 512 -17.10 21.15 33.43
CA LYS A 512 -17.51 22.41 32.78
C LYS A 512 -18.98 22.39 32.37
N ASP A 513 -19.66 23.52 32.48
CA ASP A 513 -21.06 23.68 32.06
C ASP A 513 -21.22 23.77 30.54
N TRP A 514 -20.25 24.38 29.86
CA TRP A 514 -20.18 24.49 28.41
C TRP A 514 -18.96 23.73 27.89
N VAL A 515 -19.18 22.93 26.85
CA VAL A 515 -18.14 22.09 26.25
C VAL A 515 -18.25 22.14 24.72
N PRO A 516 -17.11 22.07 24.01
CA PRO A 516 -17.12 21.93 22.56
C PRO A 516 -17.68 20.56 22.19
N ALA A 517 -18.54 20.53 21.17
CA ALA A 517 -19.18 19.34 20.65
C ALA A 517 -19.18 19.35 19.11
N ARG A 518 -19.15 18.16 18.54
CA ARG A 518 -19.39 17.91 17.13
C ARG A 518 -20.84 17.48 16.94
N TYR A 519 -21.52 18.11 16.00
CA TYR A 519 -22.89 17.75 15.59
C TYR A 519 -23.09 18.13 14.12
N GLN A 520 -23.66 17.22 13.32
CA GLN A 520 -23.89 17.45 11.88
C GLN A 520 -22.67 18.05 11.16
N THR A 521 -21.49 17.47 11.38
CA THR A 521 -20.20 17.89 10.82
C THR A 521 -19.67 19.27 11.22
N GLU A 522 -20.36 19.99 12.10
CA GLU A 522 -19.93 21.28 12.63
C GLU A 522 -19.36 21.14 14.04
N PHE A 523 -18.45 22.06 14.38
CA PHE A 523 -17.93 22.23 15.72
C PHE A 523 -18.65 23.39 16.40
N ILE A 524 -19.40 23.10 17.46
CA ILE A 524 -20.22 24.07 18.19
C ILE A 524 -19.93 23.98 19.69
N GLU A 525 -20.21 25.04 20.43
CA GLU A 525 -20.12 25.03 21.90
C GLU A 525 -21.53 24.88 22.48
N ILE A 526 -21.75 23.86 23.30
CA ILE A 526 -23.07 23.54 23.85
C ILE A 526 -23.03 23.27 25.34
N SER A 527 -24.21 23.25 25.97
CA SER A 527 -24.34 22.83 27.36
C SER A 527 -23.94 21.37 27.53
N ALA A 528 -23.13 21.07 28.55
CA ALA A 528 -22.72 19.72 28.89
C ALA A 528 -23.91 18.77 29.09
N SER A 529 -25.09 19.29 29.45
CA SER A 529 -26.32 18.50 29.62
C SER A 529 -26.90 17.89 28.33
N GLN A 530 -26.39 18.28 27.16
CA GLN A 530 -26.79 17.77 25.85
C GLN A 530 -25.83 16.70 25.30
N ILE A 531 -24.66 16.50 25.93
CA ILE A 531 -23.66 15.57 25.42
C ILE A 531 -24.11 14.12 25.58
N GLU A 532 -24.01 13.35 24.51
CA GLU A 532 -24.40 11.94 24.47
C GLU A 532 -23.19 11.00 24.46
N TYR A 533 -22.10 11.42 23.83
CA TYR A 533 -20.89 10.62 23.69
C TYR A 533 -19.60 11.44 23.86
N ILE A 534 -18.53 10.74 24.19
CA ILE A 534 -17.16 11.30 24.27
C ILE A 534 -16.17 10.33 23.62
N ASP A 535 -15.12 10.87 23.00
CA ASP A 535 -13.99 10.07 22.50
C ASP A 535 -13.42 9.14 23.59
N VAL A 536 -12.92 7.96 23.21
CA VAL A 536 -12.31 7.02 24.17
C VAL A 536 -10.93 7.50 24.60
N VAL A 537 -10.10 7.89 23.65
CA VAL A 537 -8.74 8.41 23.88
C VAL A 537 -8.36 9.47 22.84
N PRO A 538 -7.57 10.50 23.20
CA PRO A 538 -7.14 11.53 22.24
C PRO A 538 -6.43 10.97 21.01
N ARG A 539 -5.56 9.96 21.19
CA ARG A 539 -4.82 9.31 20.11
C ARG A 539 -5.67 8.51 19.12
N GLN A 540 -6.97 8.33 19.33
CA GLN A 540 -7.80 7.54 18.42
C GLN A 540 -7.93 8.15 17.01
N VAL A 541 -7.63 9.45 16.88
CA VAL A 541 -7.72 10.21 15.63
C VAL A 541 -6.56 9.97 14.65
N VAL A 542 -5.44 9.44 15.14
CA VAL A 542 -4.24 9.20 14.32
C VAL A 542 -4.09 7.73 13.93
N GLY A 543 -3.28 7.47 12.90
CA GLY A 543 -2.87 6.14 12.47
C GLY A 543 -1.59 5.66 13.15
N THR A 544 -1.12 4.47 12.78
CA THR A 544 0.01 3.79 13.41
C THR A 544 1.31 4.61 13.41
N SER A 545 1.74 5.10 12.25
CA SER A 545 3.00 5.86 12.10
C SER A 545 2.97 7.22 12.79
N ALA A 546 1.84 7.94 12.72
CA ALA A 546 1.66 9.20 13.45
C ALA A 546 1.61 9.00 14.97
N SER A 547 1.11 7.84 15.45
CA SER A 547 1.04 7.53 16.88
C SER A 547 2.39 7.32 17.56
N LEU A 548 3.50 7.22 16.81
CA LEU A 548 4.86 7.03 17.29
C LEU A 548 5.66 8.35 17.42
N ILE A 549 5.05 9.48 17.05
CA ILE A 549 5.68 10.81 17.15
C ILE A 549 5.27 11.42 18.50
N PRO A 550 6.19 11.52 19.49
CA PRO A 550 5.90 12.24 20.73
C PRO A 550 5.67 13.72 20.43
N PHE A 551 4.92 14.44 21.26
CA PHE A 551 4.69 15.88 21.08
C PHE A 551 4.14 16.34 19.71
N ILE A 552 3.53 15.46 18.90
CA ILE A 552 3.01 15.81 17.56
C ILE A 552 2.09 17.04 17.55
N ALA A 553 1.42 17.34 18.67
CA ALA A 553 0.54 18.51 18.83
C ALA A 553 1.28 19.85 18.70
N HIS A 554 2.61 19.83 18.83
CA HIS A 554 3.50 20.99 18.70
C HIS A 554 4.19 21.05 17.33
N ASP A 555 3.83 20.16 16.41
CA ASP A 555 4.34 20.14 15.05
C ASP A 555 3.29 20.62 14.07
N GLU A 556 3.72 21.39 13.07
CA GLU A 556 2.90 21.65 11.88
C GLU A 556 2.50 20.31 11.21
N ALA A 557 1.23 20.19 10.79
CA ALA A 557 0.68 18.96 10.22
C ALA A 557 1.49 18.43 9.01
N ASN A 558 2.02 19.32 8.17
CA ASN A 558 2.88 18.94 7.03
C ASN A 558 4.19 18.28 7.50
N ARG A 559 4.77 18.74 8.62
CA ARG A 559 5.99 18.15 9.19
C ARG A 559 5.72 16.83 9.88
N ALA A 560 4.60 16.73 10.59
CA ALA A 560 4.12 15.46 11.12
C ALA A 560 3.91 14.44 9.98
N LEU A 561 3.30 14.85 8.86
CA LEU A 561 3.13 14.01 7.67
C LEU A 561 4.46 13.51 7.12
N MET A 562 5.44 14.39 6.96
CA MET A 562 6.81 14.02 6.56
C MET A 562 7.45 13.04 7.55
N GLY A 563 7.31 13.30 8.86
CA GLY A 563 7.82 12.44 9.93
C GLY A 563 7.25 11.03 9.88
N THR A 564 5.96 10.86 9.54
CA THR A 564 5.39 9.52 9.33
C THR A 564 6.01 8.77 8.16
N HIS A 565 6.36 9.45 7.07
CA HIS A 565 7.03 8.81 5.91
C HIS A 565 8.45 8.40 6.23
N MET A 566 9.19 9.28 6.89
CA MET A 566 10.59 9.05 7.22
C MET A 566 10.75 7.88 8.20
N GLN A 567 9.84 7.72 9.15
CA GLN A 567 9.84 6.54 10.03
C GLN A 567 9.67 5.24 9.25
N CYS A 568 8.79 5.19 8.24
CA CYS A 568 8.65 3.99 7.39
C CYS A 568 9.85 3.76 6.45
N GLN A 569 10.70 4.78 6.23
CA GLN A 569 11.91 4.69 5.40
C GLN A 569 13.18 4.36 6.19
N ALA A 570 13.08 4.26 7.52
CA ALA A 570 14.23 4.01 8.39
C ALA A 570 14.76 2.58 8.22
N VAL A 571 16.07 2.44 8.00
CA VAL A 571 16.70 1.11 7.84
C VAL A 571 17.00 0.49 9.21
N PRO A 572 16.84 -0.85 9.38
CA PRO A 572 17.27 -1.54 10.58
C PRO A 572 18.78 -1.38 10.81
N LEU A 573 19.13 -0.88 11.99
CA LEU A 573 20.52 -0.72 12.41
C LEU A 573 21.07 -2.05 12.96
N VAL A 574 22.40 -2.18 13.00
CA VAL A 574 23.08 -3.34 13.61
C VAL A 574 22.81 -3.41 15.12
N ASN A 575 22.87 -2.25 15.78
CA ASN A 575 22.69 -2.09 17.22
C ASN A 575 21.62 -1.02 17.52
N PRO A 576 20.34 -1.25 17.19
CA PRO A 576 19.29 -0.26 17.40
C PRO A 576 19.07 0.02 18.90
N GLU A 577 18.65 1.23 19.24
CA GLU A 577 18.31 1.63 20.61
C GLU A 577 16.85 2.10 20.66
N SER A 578 16.09 1.67 21.66
CA SER A 578 14.71 2.15 21.83
C SER A 578 14.66 3.63 22.24
N PRO A 579 13.63 4.38 21.80
CA PRO A 579 13.57 5.82 22.05
C PRO A 579 13.39 6.13 23.53
N ILE A 580 14.19 7.03 24.10
CA ILE A 580 14.04 7.49 25.49
C ILE A 580 12.67 8.13 25.70
N VAL A 581 12.24 8.97 24.75
CA VAL A 581 10.91 9.58 24.72
C VAL A 581 10.06 8.84 23.69
N GLY A 582 9.17 7.95 24.13
CA GLY A 582 8.29 7.17 23.25
C GLY A 582 6.82 7.44 23.51
N THR A 583 5.93 6.69 22.88
CA THR A 583 4.47 6.85 23.01
C THR A 583 3.75 5.62 23.56
N SER A 584 4.50 4.54 23.83
CA SER A 584 4.05 3.19 24.17
C SER A 584 3.50 2.37 22.99
N MET A 585 3.40 2.95 21.80
CA MET A 585 2.97 2.23 20.59
C MET A 585 4.07 1.35 20.01
N GLU A 586 5.32 1.54 20.46
CA GLU A 586 6.49 0.81 20.01
C GLU A 586 6.34 -0.71 20.19
N THR A 587 5.81 -1.15 21.33
CA THR A 587 5.60 -2.58 21.62
C THR A 587 4.45 -3.18 20.79
N GLU A 588 3.37 -2.41 20.61
CA GLU A 588 2.17 -2.86 19.88
C GLU A 588 2.49 -3.11 18.39
N VAL A 589 3.28 -2.24 17.77
CA VAL A 589 3.62 -2.33 16.34
C VAL A 589 4.45 -3.59 16.03
N VAL A 590 5.48 -3.87 16.83
CA VAL A 590 6.37 -5.01 16.59
C VAL A 590 5.67 -6.33 16.89
N SER A 591 4.87 -6.36 17.96
CA SER A 591 4.12 -7.55 18.36
C SER A 591 3.07 -7.94 17.33
N ALA A 592 2.45 -6.96 16.64
CA ALA A 592 1.44 -7.22 15.62
C ALA A 592 1.97 -8.06 14.44
N MET A 593 3.18 -7.76 13.95
CA MET A 593 3.81 -8.53 12.86
C MET A 593 4.46 -9.83 13.34
N LYS A 594 4.38 -10.18 14.63
CA LYS A 594 5.05 -11.35 15.23
C LYS A 594 6.56 -11.36 14.94
N ARG A 595 7.18 -10.18 14.81
CA ARG A 595 8.63 -10.03 14.54
C ARG A 595 9.44 -10.26 15.81
N THR A 596 8.88 -9.94 16.95
CA THR A 596 9.29 -10.42 18.28
C THR A 596 8.57 -11.71 18.62
N VAL A 597 9.24 -12.58 19.38
CA VAL A 597 8.67 -13.86 19.81
C VAL A 597 8.53 -13.86 21.33
N GLN A 598 7.30 -14.08 21.78
CA GLN A 598 6.96 -14.27 23.19
C GLN A 598 6.83 -15.77 23.50
N ALA A 599 7.15 -16.16 24.72
CA ALA A 599 6.96 -17.52 25.21
C ALA A 599 5.46 -17.84 25.25
N LEU A 600 5.05 -18.94 24.60
CA LEU A 600 3.64 -19.36 24.59
C LEU A 600 3.22 -20.02 25.90
N VAL A 601 4.20 -20.52 26.66
CA VAL A 601 3.98 -21.26 27.91
C VAL A 601 5.01 -20.86 28.95
N SER A 602 4.67 -21.13 30.21
CA SER A 602 5.64 -20.99 31.29
C SER A 602 6.58 -22.20 31.32
N GLY A 603 7.85 -21.98 31.62
CA GLY A 603 8.84 -23.05 31.60
C GLY A 603 10.24 -22.60 31.99
N THR A 604 11.20 -23.51 31.83
CA THR A 604 12.63 -23.22 32.03
C THR A 604 13.36 -23.36 30.70
N ILE A 605 14.20 -22.38 30.38
CA ILE A 605 15.04 -22.40 29.18
C ILE A 605 16.12 -23.48 29.34
N ILE A 606 16.13 -24.46 28.44
CA ILE A 606 17.11 -25.55 28.46
C ILE A 606 18.22 -25.38 27.43
N TYR A 607 17.99 -24.58 26.39
CA TYR A 607 18.93 -24.36 25.30
C TYR A 607 18.70 -22.99 24.65
N VAL A 608 19.78 -22.28 24.36
CA VAL A 608 19.78 -21.01 23.62
C VAL A 608 21.00 -20.98 22.72
N ASP A 609 20.79 -20.74 21.43
CA ASP A 609 21.83 -20.29 20.50
C ASP A 609 21.25 -19.27 19.51
N SER A 610 22.04 -18.87 18.52
CA SER A 610 21.61 -17.92 17.48
C SER A 610 20.64 -18.50 16.44
N GLN A 611 20.32 -19.79 16.50
CA GLN A 611 19.45 -20.49 15.56
C GLN A 611 18.15 -20.99 16.20
N ARG A 612 18.15 -21.35 17.48
CA ARG A 612 17.00 -21.89 18.20
C ARG A 612 17.05 -21.63 19.71
N ILE A 613 15.87 -21.50 20.31
CA ILE A 613 15.65 -21.48 21.76
C ILE A 613 14.76 -22.66 22.12
N SER A 614 15.06 -23.37 23.21
CA SER A 614 14.25 -24.50 23.67
C SER A 614 13.76 -24.30 25.10
N ILE A 615 12.45 -24.46 25.30
CA ILE A 615 11.77 -24.30 26.58
C ILE A 615 11.23 -25.65 27.03
N LYS A 616 11.63 -26.08 28.23
CA LYS A 616 11.02 -27.25 28.89
C LYS A 616 9.82 -26.81 29.71
N THR A 617 8.67 -27.39 29.42
CA THR A 617 7.39 -27.05 30.08
C THR A 617 6.70 -28.30 30.64
N ASN A 618 5.55 -28.10 31.29
CA ASN A 618 4.73 -29.16 31.84
C ASN A 618 3.92 -29.86 30.73
N PRO A 619 3.68 -31.18 30.82
CA PRO A 619 2.90 -31.94 29.83
C PRO A 619 1.49 -31.38 29.57
N GLN A 620 0.88 -30.77 30.58
CA GLN A 620 -0.45 -30.16 30.46
C GLN A 620 -0.48 -28.95 29.52
N ASP A 621 0.58 -28.13 29.54
CA ASP A 621 0.65 -26.94 28.68
C ASP A 621 1.00 -27.31 27.23
N VAL A 622 1.77 -28.38 27.02
CA VAL A 622 1.97 -28.97 25.69
C VAL A 622 0.66 -29.47 25.09
N LYS A 623 -0.19 -30.12 25.90
CA LYS A 623 -1.49 -30.62 25.43
C LYS A 623 -2.38 -29.47 24.97
N LYS A 624 -2.45 -28.38 25.75
CA LYS A 624 -3.18 -27.16 25.36
C LYS A 624 -2.69 -26.59 24.03
N LEU A 625 -1.38 -26.59 23.78
CA LEU A 625 -0.82 -26.10 22.51
C LEU A 625 -1.16 -26.98 21.31
N LYS A 626 -1.22 -28.31 21.50
CA LYS A 626 -1.61 -29.25 20.44
C LYS A 626 -3.11 -29.19 20.12
N ASP A 627 -3.93 -28.83 21.11
CA ASP A 627 -5.38 -28.69 20.99
C ASP A 627 -5.81 -27.31 20.43
N LEU A 628 -4.88 -26.40 20.15
CA LEU A 628 -5.18 -25.10 19.54
C LEU A 628 -5.76 -25.29 18.14
N LYS A 629 -6.92 -24.66 17.89
CA LYS A 629 -7.55 -24.60 16.55
C LYS A 629 -6.72 -23.82 15.53
N THR A 630 -5.84 -22.94 15.99
CA THR A 630 -4.94 -22.15 15.14
C THR A 630 -3.61 -22.87 15.00
N PRO A 631 -3.09 -23.08 13.78
CA PRO A 631 -1.76 -23.66 13.61
C PRO A 631 -0.72 -22.81 14.35
N LEU A 632 0.24 -23.48 14.99
CA LEU A 632 1.40 -22.82 15.57
C LEU A 632 2.20 -22.14 14.46
N GLN A 633 2.91 -21.06 14.80
CA GLN A 633 3.86 -20.45 13.87
C GLN A 633 4.85 -21.50 13.39
N GLU A 634 5.20 -21.48 12.11
CA GLU A 634 6.14 -22.45 11.50
C GLU A 634 7.51 -22.47 12.18
N THR A 635 7.88 -21.37 12.82
CA THR A 635 9.11 -21.24 13.61
C THR A 635 9.05 -21.99 14.94
N ILE A 636 7.91 -22.55 15.33
CA ILE A 636 7.71 -23.21 16.62
C ILE A 636 7.44 -24.70 16.41
N THR A 637 8.32 -25.55 16.93
CA THR A 637 8.16 -27.01 16.91
C THR A 637 8.06 -27.58 18.31
N ILE A 638 7.35 -28.70 18.48
CA ILE A 638 7.12 -29.34 19.77
C ILE A 638 7.67 -30.77 19.73
N GLU A 639 8.64 -31.06 20.61
CA GLU A 639 9.23 -32.40 20.77
C GLU A 639 9.10 -32.86 22.23
N GLY A 640 8.22 -33.84 22.47
CA GLY A 640 7.94 -34.32 23.83
C GLY A 640 7.40 -33.20 24.74
N ASN A 641 8.17 -32.85 25.77
CA ASN A 641 7.87 -31.75 26.72
C ASN A 641 8.66 -30.46 26.42
N ASN A 642 9.36 -30.41 25.28
CA ASN A 642 10.16 -29.28 24.86
C ASN A 642 9.48 -28.54 23.71
N ILE A 643 9.53 -27.22 23.75
CA ILE A 643 9.08 -26.35 22.68
C ILE A 643 10.31 -25.64 22.14
N HIS A 644 10.54 -25.78 20.84
CA HIS A 644 11.66 -25.18 20.13
C HIS A 644 11.16 -23.98 19.32
N TYR A 645 11.87 -22.87 19.43
CA TYR A 645 11.63 -21.63 18.71
C TYR A 645 12.82 -21.38 17.79
N GLN A 646 12.59 -21.35 16.48
CA GLN A 646 13.60 -21.04 15.48
C GLN A 646 13.83 -19.53 15.42
N VAL A 647 15.10 -19.12 15.44
CA VAL A 647 15.56 -17.74 15.33
C VAL A 647 15.88 -17.44 13.87
N VAL A 648 15.32 -16.37 13.33
CA VAL A 648 15.60 -15.90 11.96
C VAL A 648 16.87 -15.04 11.97
N LYS A 649 17.90 -15.39 11.18
CA LYS A 649 19.16 -14.65 11.10
C LYS A 649 19.44 -14.22 9.67
N PHE A 650 19.86 -12.96 9.49
CA PHE A 650 20.30 -12.38 8.22
C PHE A 650 19.36 -12.67 7.04
N SER A 651 18.04 -12.55 7.27
CA SER A 651 17.06 -12.72 6.22
C SER A 651 16.99 -11.45 5.37
N ARG A 652 17.09 -11.61 4.06
CA ARG A 652 16.83 -10.54 3.10
C ARG A 652 15.36 -10.16 3.09
N THR A 653 15.07 -8.86 3.02
CA THR A 653 13.74 -8.33 2.70
C THR A 653 13.64 -7.90 1.24
N THR A 654 12.43 -7.57 0.78
CA THR A 654 12.23 -7.13 -0.61
C THR A 654 12.96 -5.82 -0.95
N GLN A 655 13.19 -4.94 0.05
CA GLN A 655 13.94 -3.69 -0.09
C GLN A 655 15.46 -3.87 0.15
N SER A 656 15.94 -5.12 0.13
CA SER A 656 17.34 -5.48 0.42
C SER A 656 17.82 -5.11 1.82
N THR A 657 16.92 -4.82 2.77
CA THR A 657 17.29 -4.64 4.18
C THR A 657 17.50 -6.00 4.86
N CYS A 658 18.17 -6.00 6.01
CA CYS A 658 18.47 -7.21 6.76
C CYS A 658 17.52 -7.36 7.97
N TYR A 659 16.75 -8.45 8.00
CA TYR A 659 15.98 -8.85 9.16
C TYR A 659 16.72 -9.94 9.93
N SER A 660 17.17 -9.62 11.14
CA SER A 660 17.93 -10.54 12.00
C SER A 660 17.41 -10.43 13.43
N GLN A 661 16.99 -11.57 13.99
CA GLN A 661 16.51 -11.70 15.35
C GLN A 661 17.66 -11.97 16.33
N LYS A 662 17.44 -11.64 17.61
CA LYS A 662 18.41 -11.83 18.70
C LYS A 662 17.73 -12.52 19.90
N PRO A 663 18.25 -13.65 20.40
CA PRO A 663 17.80 -14.22 21.67
C PRO A 663 18.04 -13.25 22.85
N LEU A 664 17.09 -13.15 23.78
CA LEU A 664 17.21 -12.29 24.97
C LEU A 664 17.41 -13.07 26.29
N VAL A 665 17.12 -14.36 26.28
CA VAL A 665 17.16 -15.24 27.47
C VAL A 665 18.45 -16.05 27.52
N ALA A 666 18.84 -16.48 28.72
CA ALA A 666 19.94 -17.39 28.95
C ALA A 666 19.45 -18.78 29.37
N VAL A 667 20.31 -19.80 29.22
CA VAL A 667 20.02 -21.16 29.72
C VAL A 667 19.84 -21.13 31.24
N GLY A 668 18.77 -21.75 31.72
CA GLY A 668 18.40 -21.77 33.14
C GLY A 668 17.39 -20.69 33.55
N ASP A 669 17.11 -19.70 32.70
CA ASP A 669 16.08 -18.70 32.98
C ASP A 669 14.68 -19.34 33.09
N LYS A 670 13.89 -18.85 34.05
CA LYS A 670 12.47 -19.20 34.19
C LYS A 670 11.64 -18.12 33.50
N VAL A 671 10.86 -18.52 32.51
CA VAL A 671 9.99 -17.63 31.73
C VAL A 671 8.52 -17.96 31.98
N LYS A 672 7.69 -16.93 31.95
CA LYS A 672 6.23 -17.05 31.99
C LYS A 672 5.66 -16.97 30.58
N ALA A 673 4.45 -17.49 30.41
CA ALA A 673 3.70 -17.26 29.17
C ALA A 673 3.50 -15.74 28.95
N GLY A 674 3.87 -15.27 27.76
CA GLY A 674 3.87 -13.85 27.38
C GLY A 674 5.24 -13.15 27.53
N ASP A 675 6.21 -13.75 28.21
CA ASP A 675 7.54 -13.14 28.35
C ASP A 675 8.27 -13.12 26.99
N LEU A 676 8.94 -12.02 26.68
CA LEU A 676 9.72 -11.87 25.45
C LEU A 676 10.99 -12.74 25.50
N ILE A 677 11.19 -13.59 24.50
CA ILE A 677 12.34 -14.50 24.42
C ILE A 677 13.28 -14.22 23.23
N ILE A 678 12.73 -13.70 22.13
CA ILE A 678 13.48 -13.34 20.93
C ILE A 678 13.07 -11.94 20.51
N ASP A 679 14.07 -11.08 20.35
CA ASP A 679 13.90 -9.73 19.83
C ASP A 679 13.88 -9.70 18.31
N GLY A 680 13.13 -8.73 17.77
CA GLY A 680 12.91 -8.56 16.34
C GLY A 680 13.99 -7.71 15.63
N PRO A 681 13.91 -7.60 14.29
CA PRO A 681 14.66 -6.60 13.54
C PRO A 681 14.18 -5.18 13.90
N ALA A 682 15.11 -4.22 14.01
CA ALA A 682 14.81 -2.84 14.44
C ALA A 682 14.03 -2.80 15.78
N CYS A 683 14.44 -3.61 16.75
CA CYS A 683 13.84 -3.71 18.07
C CYS A 683 14.89 -3.69 19.17
N ASP A 684 14.51 -3.19 20.33
CA ASP A 684 15.31 -3.21 21.56
C ASP A 684 14.40 -3.60 22.74
N HIS A 685 14.60 -4.81 23.25
CA HIS A 685 13.83 -5.43 24.32
C HIS A 685 12.31 -5.44 24.08
N GLY A 686 11.89 -5.68 22.82
CA GLY A 686 10.49 -5.75 22.44
C GLY A 686 9.81 -4.42 22.16
N GLU A 687 10.56 -3.32 22.18
CA GLU A 687 10.12 -2.01 21.69
C GLU A 687 10.68 -1.77 20.29
N LEU A 688 9.87 -1.16 19.41
CA LEU A 688 10.32 -0.67 18.11
C LEU A 688 11.47 0.34 18.29
N ALA A 689 12.61 0.02 17.69
CA ALA A 689 13.85 0.77 17.74
C ALA A 689 14.35 1.05 16.30
N LEU A 690 13.75 2.05 15.65
CA LEU A 690 14.10 2.47 14.29
C LEU A 690 15.44 3.24 14.17
N GLY A 691 16.07 3.63 15.28
CA GLY A 691 17.12 4.64 15.30
C GLY A 691 17.96 4.64 16.58
N GLN A 692 18.46 5.81 16.94
CA GLN A 692 19.40 6.05 18.05
C GLN A 692 19.07 7.33 18.81
N ASN A 693 19.37 7.37 20.11
CA ASN A 693 19.25 8.59 20.92
C ASN A 693 20.58 9.37 20.89
N LEU A 694 20.65 10.41 20.06
CA LEU A 694 21.88 11.17 19.79
C LEU A 694 21.89 12.53 20.49
N THR A 695 23.07 12.95 20.94
CA THR A 695 23.24 14.28 21.54
C THR A 695 23.27 15.35 20.45
N ILE A 696 22.30 16.26 20.48
CA ILE A 696 22.08 17.27 19.44
C ILE A 696 22.41 18.68 19.95
N ALA A 697 23.01 19.50 19.09
CA ALA A 697 23.15 20.93 19.29
C ALA A 697 22.49 21.72 18.14
N TYR A 698 21.71 22.73 18.51
CA TYR A 698 21.08 23.67 17.59
C TYR A 698 21.95 24.92 17.51
N MET A 699 22.88 24.97 16.55
CA MET A 699 23.82 26.08 16.38
C MET A 699 24.29 26.21 14.93
N SER A 700 24.91 27.34 14.61
CA SER A 700 25.61 27.51 13.34
C SER A 700 27.08 27.09 13.49
N TYR A 701 27.59 26.33 12.52
CA TYR A 701 28.94 25.77 12.54
C TYR A 701 29.59 25.88 11.16
N GLU A 702 30.26 27.01 10.93
CA GLU A 702 30.93 27.34 9.66
C GLU A 702 30.02 27.38 8.42
N GLY A 703 28.69 27.39 8.60
CA GLY A 703 27.73 27.31 7.50
C GLY A 703 27.66 25.92 6.86
N LEU A 704 28.26 24.90 7.47
CA LEU A 704 28.21 23.52 6.98
C LEU A 704 26.82 22.88 7.20
N GLU A 705 26.01 23.48 8.07
CA GLU A 705 24.61 23.17 8.34
C GLU A 705 23.61 23.95 7.45
N TYR A 706 24.08 24.62 6.40
CA TYR A 706 23.26 25.44 5.50
C TYR A 706 22.02 24.68 4.99
N GLU A 707 20.89 25.38 4.94
CA GLU A 707 19.55 24.83 4.65
C GLU A 707 19.15 23.72 5.64
N ASP A 708 19.27 22.47 5.21
CA ASP A 708 18.91 21.24 5.94
C ASP A 708 20.13 20.31 6.06
N ALA A 709 21.33 20.81 5.84
CA ALA A 709 22.53 20.00 6.02
C ALA A 709 22.75 19.66 7.50
N VAL A 710 23.25 18.44 7.75
CA VAL A 710 23.54 17.93 9.09
C VAL A 710 25.02 17.63 9.19
N ILE A 711 25.62 18.04 10.30
CA ILE A 711 27.00 17.72 10.63
C ILE A 711 26.97 16.62 11.68
N ILE A 712 27.81 15.61 11.51
CA ILE A 712 27.88 14.48 12.44
C ILE A 712 29.29 14.30 12.99
N SER A 713 29.39 13.77 14.20
CA SER A 713 30.64 13.32 14.79
C SER A 713 31.15 12.03 14.12
N ASP A 714 32.46 11.93 13.91
CA ASP A 714 33.11 10.70 13.45
C ASP A 714 32.99 9.55 14.46
N ARG A 715 32.62 9.82 15.73
CA ARG A 715 32.25 8.82 16.73
C ARG A 715 31.15 7.90 16.20
N LEU A 716 30.14 8.49 15.54
CA LEU A 716 29.00 7.74 14.99
C LEU A 716 29.42 6.72 13.91
N VAL A 717 30.53 6.99 13.21
CA VAL A 717 31.12 6.10 12.21
C VAL A 717 32.00 5.04 12.86
N LYS A 718 32.85 5.46 13.81
CA LYS A 718 33.82 4.59 14.51
C LYS A 718 33.14 3.54 15.38
N GLU A 719 32.05 3.90 16.04
CA GLU A 719 31.28 3.04 16.95
C GLU A 719 30.13 2.29 16.26
N ASP A 720 29.99 2.44 14.94
CA ASP A 720 28.94 1.78 14.14
C ASP A 720 27.50 2.05 14.62
N ILE A 721 27.26 3.24 15.21
CA ILE A 721 25.99 3.64 15.83
C ILE A 721 24.83 3.65 14.83
N LEU A 722 25.08 4.18 13.62
CA LEU A 722 24.09 4.26 12.53
C LEU A 722 24.44 3.31 11.36
N THR A 723 25.17 2.22 11.64
CA THR A 723 25.52 1.23 10.61
C THR A 723 24.36 0.25 10.38
N SER A 724 24.10 -0.06 9.10
CA SER A 724 23.05 -0.99 8.67
C SER A 724 23.63 -2.10 7.80
N VAL A 725 22.94 -3.24 7.71
CA VAL A 725 23.30 -4.35 6.81
C VAL A 725 22.29 -4.40 5.68
N MET A 726 22.79 -4.35 4.45
CA MET A 726 21.99 -4.56 3.23
C MET A 726 22.35 -5.92 2.64
N ILE A 727 21.35 -6.64 2.14
CA ILE A 727 21.53 -7.94 1.49
C ILE A 727 20.99 -7.84 0.07
N ASN A 728 21.91 -7.75 -0.88
CA ASN A 728 21.60 -7.73 -2.29
C ASN A 728 21.52 -9.16 -2.83
N GLU A 729 20.64 -9.36 -3.80
CA GLU A 729 20.41 -10.65 -4.43
C GLU A 729 20.66 -10.53 -5.93
N TYR A 730 21.52 -11.41 -6.45
CA TYR A 730 21.86 -11.48 -7.86
C TYR A 730 21.43 -12.84 -8.40
N ASP A 731 20.69 -12.85 -9.51
CA ASP A 731 20.24 -14.08 -10.15
C ASP A 731 20.90 -14.32 -11.51
N ALA A 732 21.48 -15.51 -11.68
CA ALA A 732 21.98 -16.02 -12.93
C ALA A 732 21.09 -17.17 -13.41
N LYS A 733 20.53 -17.03 -14.61
CA LYS A 733 19.79 -18.10 -15.29
C LYS A 733 20.69 -18.76 -16.33
N VAL A 734 20.75 -20.08 -16.28
CA VAL A 734 21.43 -20.93 -17.27
C VAL A 734 20.39 -21.35 -18.30
N MET A 735 20.53 -20.80 -19.50
CA MET A 735 19.53 -20.94 -20.56
C MET A 735 19.90 -22.07 -21.52
N ASP A 736 18.90 -22.76 -22.04
CA ASP A 736 19.03 -23.58 -23.23
C ASP A 736 18.87 -22.69 -24.46
N THR A 737 19.98 -22.43 -25.17
CA THR A 737 19.98 -21.56 -26.36
C THR A 737 19.86 -22.37 -27.64
N LYS A 738 19.52 -21.70 -28.75
CA LYS A 738 19.44 -22.37 -30.07
C LYS A 738 20.77 -22.98 -30.54
N LEU A 739 21.90 -22.44 -30.09
CA LEU A 739 23.24 -22.91 -30.45
C LEU A 739 23.77 -23.99 -29.49
N GLY A 740 23.01 -24.29 -28.42
CA GLY A 740 23.40 -25.20 -27.35
C GLY A 740 23.12 -24.60 -25.97
N PRO A 741 23.16 -25.42 -24.91
CA PRO A 741 22.97 -24.96 -23.55
C PRO A 741 24.12 -24.07 -23.09
N GLU A 742 23.82 -23.08 -22.26
CA GLU A 742 24.85 -22.38 -21.49
C GLU A 742 25.43 -23.32 -20.41
N GLU A 743 26.72 -23.19 -20.14
CA GLU A 743 27.43 -24.01 -19.15
C GLU A 743 27.91 -23.14 -17.99
N LEU A 744 27.81 -23.68 -16.77
CA LEU A 744 28.45 -23.11 -15.58
C LEU A 744 29.86 -23.67 -15.48
N THR A 745 30.86 -22.79 -15.48
CA THR A 745 32.27 -23.18 -15.43
C THR A 745 33.13 -22.05 -14.90
N ARG A 746 34.25 -22.44 -14.30
CA ARG A 746 35.34 -21.52 -13.96
C ARG A 746 36.26 -21.20 -15.15
N ASP A 747 36.23 -22.03 -16.20
CA ASP A 747 37.02 -21.84 -17.43
C ASP A 747 36.38 -20.78 -18.36
N ILE A 748 36.59 -19.50 -18.02
CA ILE A 748 36.02 -18.35 -18.73
C ILE A 748 37.08 -17.73 -19.64
N PRO A 749 36.82 -17.52 -20.94
CA PRO A 749 37.81 -17.01 -21.87
C PRO A 749 38.21 -15.57 -21.53
N ASN A 750 39.50 -15.24 -21.67
CA ASN A 750 40.07 -13.90 -21.50
C ASN A 750 39.92 -13.31 -20.09
N VAL A 751 39.72 -14.15 -19.07
CA VAL A 751 39.68 -13.74 -17.65
C VAL A 751 40.91 -14.26 -16.92
N GLY A 752 41.60 -13.39 -16.17
CA GLY A 752 42.81 -13.77 -15.42
C GLY A 752 42.51 -14.62 -14.19
N GLU A 753 43.48 -15.44 -13.74
CA GLU A 753 43.31 -16.33 -12.58
C GLU A 753 42.90 -15.61 -11.28
N THR A 754 43.32 -14.34 -11.12
CA THR A 754 42.99 -13.52 -9.95
C THR A 754 41.49 -13.22 -9.88
N GLU A 755 40.83 -12.93 -11.01
CA GLU A 755 39.38 -12.70 -11.07
C GLU A 755 38.57 -13.99 -10.85
N LEU A 756 39.17 -15.15 -11.14
CA LEU A 756 38.57 -16.47 -10.94
C LEU A 756 38.80 -17.03 -9.53
N SER A 757 39.58 -16.35 -8.70
CA SER A 757 40.01 -16.85 -7.38
C SER A 757 38.84 -17.11 -6.42
N ASN A 758 37.78 -16.31 -6.54
CA ASN A 758 36.57 -16.40 -5.71
C ASN A 758 35.62 -17.53 -6.17
N LEU A 759 35.80 -18.10 -7.37
CA LEU A 759 34.95 -19.14 -7.94
C LEU A 759 35.39 -20.55 -7.53
N GLY A 760 34.41 -21.37 -7.16
CA GLY A 760 34.56 -22.81 -7.01
C GLY A 760 34.83 -23.53 -8.35
N GLU A 761 35.04 -24.83 -8.28
CA GLU A 761 35.24 -25.68 -9.47
C GLU A 761 33.98 -25.73 -10.36
N ASP A 762 32.80 -25.55 -9.77
CA ASP A 762 31.51 -25.47 -10.44
C ASP A 762 31.23 -24.13 -11.13
N GLY A 763 32.17 -23.17 -11.03
CA GLY A 763 32.02 -21.83 -11.57
C GLY A 763 31.10 -20.94 -10.73
N ILE A 764 30.76 -21.30 -9.50
CA ILE A 764 29.94 -20.48 -8.61
C ILE A 764 30.80 -19.92 -7.47
N VAL A 765 30.55 -18.68 -7.07
CA VAL A 765 31.28 -18.06 -5.95
C VAL A 765 31.12 -18.83 -4.65
N VAL A 766 32.20 -18.96 -3.89
CA VAL A 766 32.20 -19.65 -2.60
C VAL A 766 31.56 -18.78 -1.51
N ILE A 767 30.74 -19.40 -0.65
CA ILE A 767 30.14 -18.70 0.51
C ILE A 767 31.26 -18.24 1.46
N GLY A 768 31.21 -16.98 1.87
CA GLY A 768 32.22 -16.33 2.70
C GLY A 768 33.24 -15.51 1.91
N SER A 769 33.28 -15.62 0.57
CA SER A 769 34.14 -14.77 -0.26
C SER A 769 33.75 -13.30 -0.13
N GLN A 770 34.76 -12.43 -0.05
CA GLN A 770 34.58 -10.99 -0.19
C GLN A 770 34.65 -10.63 -1.67
N VAL A 771 33.64 -9.91 -2.13
CA VAL A 771 33.50 -9.54 -3.54
C VAL A 771 33.46 -8.02 -3.68
N GLU A 772 34.15 -7.54 -4.69
CA GLU A 772 34.23 -6.13 -5.09
C GLU A 772 33.48 -5.91 -6.41
N PRO A 773 33.21 -4.66 -6.81
CA PRO A 773 32.67 -4.35 -8.12
C PRO A 773 33.43 -5.07 -9.26
N ASN A 774 32.69 -5.64 -10.22
CA ASN A 774 33.16 -6.45 -11.35
C ASN A 774 33.62 -7.88 -11.06
N ASP A 775 33.71 -8.31 -9.79
CA ASP A 775 34.01 -9.70 -9.47
C ASP A 775 32.93 -10.64 -10.02
N ILE A 776 33.35 -11.83 -10.44
CA ILE A 776 32.47 -12.84 -11.01
C ILE A 776 31.78 -13.61 -9.87
N LEU A 777 30.45 -13.54 -9.83
CA LEU A 777 29.63 -14.31 -8.88
C LEU A 777 29.27 -15.69 -9.43
N VAL A 778 28.97 -15.74 -10.74
CA VAL A 778 28.60 -16.99 -11.42
C VAL A 778 29.24 -16.98 -12.80
N GLY A 779 30.26 -17.82 -12.97
CA GLY A 779 30.93 -18.10 -14.23
C GLY A 779 30.00 -18.84 -15.17
N LYS A 780 29.66 -18.19 -16.28
CA LYS A 780 28.71 -18.71 -17.28
C LYS A 780 29.22 -18.43 -18.68
N ILE A 781 29.23 -19.48 -19.51
CA ILE A 781 29.63 -19.38 -20.91
C ILE A 781 28.48 -19.82 -21.82
N ALA A 782 28.33 -19.12 -22.94
CA ALA A 782 27.37 -19.45 -23.99
C ALA A 782 28.11 -19.86 -25.28
N PRO A 783 27.65 -20.89 -26.00
CA PRO A 783 28.20 -21.23 -27.31
C PRO A 783 28.00 -20.06 -28.29
N LYS A 784 29.06 -19.66 -28.99
CA LYS A 784 29.04 -18.60 -29.99
C LYS A 784 29.00 -19.21 -31.38
N GLY A 785 28.23 -18.61 -32.30
CA GLY A 785 28.30 -18.98 -33.72
C GLY A 785 29.61 -18.51 -34.36
N GLU A 786 30.01 -19.15 -35.45
CA GLU A 786 31.21 -18.81 -36.20
C GLU A 786 31.08 -17.38 -36.77
N THR A 787 31.96 -16.47 -36.37
CA THR A 787 32.01 -15.09 -36.87
C THR A 787 33.10 -14.95 -37.92
N GLU A 788 32.78 -14.34 -39.07
CA GLU A 788 33.80 -13.96 -40.05
C GLU A 788 34.76 -12.93 -39.44
N LEU A 789 36.02 -13.33 -39.27
CA LEU A 789 37.09 -12.49 -38.75
C LEU A 789 37.58 -11.52 -39.84
N THR A 790 37.92 -10.28 -39.45
CA THR A 790 38.55 -9.33 -40.39
C THR A 790 39.95 -9.81 -40.81
N ALA A 791 40.53 -9.22 -41.86
CA ALA A 791 41.87 -9.61 -42.32
C ALA A 791 42.94 -9.43 -41.22
N GLU A 792 42.80 -8.39 -40.40
CA GLU A 792 43.65 -8.09 -39.25
C GLU A 792 43.49 -9.13 -38.14
N GLU A 793 42.25 -9.49 -37.78
CA GLU A 793 41.97 -10.52 -36.77
C GLU A 793 42.45 -11.90 -37.22
N ARG A 794 42.31 -12.23 -38.52
CA ARG A 794 42.84 -13.47 -39.11
C ARG A 794 44.36 -13.52 -39.03
N LEU A 795 45.05 -12.40 -39.31
CA LEU A 795 46.50 -12.30 -39.19
C LEU A 795 46.95 -12.44 -37.73
N LEU A 796 46.29 -11.75 -36.78
CA LEU A 796 46.58 -11.88 -35.35
C LEU A 796 46.40 -13.33 -34.87
N ARG A 797 45.31 -14.00 -35.25
CA ARG A 797 45.07 -15.40 -34.91
C ARG A 797 46.13 -16.34 -35.51
N ALA A 798 46.62 -16.04 -36.71
CA ALA A 798 47.70 -16.79 -37.35
C ALA A 798 49.06 -16.58 -36.65
N ILE A 799 49.32 -15.37 -36.13
CA ILE A 799 50.56 -15.03 -35.41
C ILE A 799 50.59 -15.66 -34.01
N PHE A 800 49.50 -15.52 -33.24
CA PHE A 800 49.46 -15.95 -31.84
C PHE A 800 48.97 -17.38 -31.64
N GLY A 801 48.41 -18.03 -32.67
CA GLY A 801 47.98 -19.43 -32.61
C GLY A 801 46.83 -19.69 -31.63
N GLU A 802 46.17 -18.65 -31.12
CA GLU A 802 45.08 -18.75 -30.15
C GLU A 802 43.85 -19.40 -30.79
N LYS A 803 43.68 -20.71 -30.52
CA LYS A 803 42.39 -21.37 -30.63
C LYS A 803 41.61 -21.08 -29.34
N ALA A 804 41.15 -19.85 -29.17
CA ALA A 804 40.15 -19.56 -28.14
C ALA A 804 38.91 -20.43 -28.41
N ARG A 805 38.42 -21.11 -27.38
CA ARG A 805 37.15 -21.85 -27.41
C ARG A 805 36.07 -20.88 -27.87
N GLU A 806 35.23 -21.26 -28.85
CA GLU A 806 34.21 -20.37 -29.45
C GLU A 806 33.00 -20.17 -28.52
N VAL A 807 33.28 -19.60 -27.36
CA VAL A 807 32.32 -19.37 -26.29
C VAL A 807 32.36 -17.91 -25.89
N ARG A 808 31.21 -17.39 -25.48
CA ARG A 808 31.03 -16.02 -25.03
C ARG A 808 30.87 -16.02 -23.52
N ASP A 809 31.60 -15.13 -22.83
CA ASP A 809 31.35 -14.84 -21.42
C ASP A 809 29.96 -14.20 -21.25
N THR A 810 29.07 -14.90 -20.55
CA THR A 810 27.75 -14.42 -20.12
C THR A 810 27.62 -14.47 -18.59
N SER A 811 28.75 -14.41 -17.89
CA SER A 811 28.85 -14.52 -16.43
C SER A 811 28.14 -13.38 -15.71
N LEU A 812 27.67 -13.69 -14.51
CA LEU A 812 27.12 -12.72 -13.59
C LEU A 812 28.26 -12.05 -12.81
N ARG A 813 28.34 -10.72 -12.87
CA ARG A 813 29.33 -9.92 -12.14
C ARG A 813 28.66 -8.97 -11.15
N VAL A 814 29.38 -8.60 -10.09
CA VAL A 814 28.92 -7.61 -9.12
C VAL A 814 28.82 -6.24 -9.80
N PRO A 815 27.68 -5.52 -9.70
CA PRO A 815 27.54 -4.18 -10.25
C PRO A 815 28.50 -3.16 -9.63
N HIS A 816 28.74 -2.06 -10.34
CA HIS A 816 29.55 -0.96 -9.81
C HIS A 816 28.93 -0.32 -8.56
N GLY A 817 29.77 -0.12 -7.52
CA GLY A 817 29.37 0.50 -6.25
C GLY A 817 28.70 -0.45 -5.25
N GLU A 818 28.57 -1.73 -5.60
CA GLU A 818 28.10 -2.80 -4.72
C GLU A 818 29.24 -3.77 -4.41
N GLY A 819 29.14 -4.46 -3.29
CA GLY A 819 30.14 -5.42 -2.84
C GLY A 819 29.81 -5.94 -1.47
N GLY A 820 30.69 -6.75 -0.90
CA GLY A 820 30.51 -7.27 0.45
C GLY A 820 30.84 -8.75 0.55
N THR A 821 30.20 -9.44 1.49
CA THR A 821 30.47 -10.86 1.75
C THR A 821 29.35 -11.72 1.21
N VAL A 822 29.68 -12.76 0.46
CA VAL A 822 28.70 -13.75 0.00
C VAL A 822 28.20 -14.55 1.21
N ILE A 823 26.89 -14.47 1.50
CA ILE A 823 26.29 -15.13 2.67
C ILE A 823 25.50 -16.40 2.32
N GLU A 824 24.93 -16.46 1.12
CA GLU A 824 24.07 -17.58 0.72
C GLU A 824 24.11 -17.75 -0.80
N VAL A 825 24.18 -19.01 -1.25
CA VAL A 825 24.06 -19.40 -2.65
C VAL A 825 22.95 -20.44 -2.76
N LYS A 826 21.94 -20.17 -3.59
CA LYS A 826 20.83 -21.10 -3.87
C LYS A 826 20.91 -21.55 -5.31
N VAL A 827 20.92 -22.86 -5.52
CA VAL A 827 20.91 -23.47 -6.86
C VAL A 827 19.60 -24.24 -7.03
N PHE A 828 18.78 -23.79 -7.98
CA PHE A 828 17.56 -24.48 -8.40
C PHE A 828 17.85 -25.23 -9.70
N ASP A 829 17.43 -26.49 -9.75
CA ASP A 829 17.78 -27.41 -10.83
C ASP A 829 16.53 -28.12 -11.35
N ARG A 830 16.25 -28.00 -12.65
CA ARG A 830 15.09 -28.65 -13.27
C ARG A 830 15.14 -30.17 -13.10
N ASP A 831 16.33 -30.76 -13.13
CA ASP A 831 16.49 -32.22 -13.02
C ASP A 831 16.21 -32.73 -11.60
N LYS A 832 16.28 -31.86 -10.59
CA LYS A 832 15.92 -32.16 -9.19
C LYS A 832 14.42 -31.97 -8.90
N GLY A 833 13.64 -31.60 -9.91
CA GLY A 833 12.20 -31.35 -9.78
C GLY A 833 11.84 -29.96 -9.28
N ASP A 834 12.76 -28.98 -9.34
CA ASP A 834 12.43 -27.59 -9.08
C ASP A 834 11.67 -26.96 -10.26
N GLU A 835 10.68 -26.12 -9.96
CA GLU A 835 9.88 -25.43 -10.97
C GLU A 835 10.63 -24.20 -11.51
N LEU A 836 11.14 -24.30 -12.74
CA LEU A 836 11.89 -23.24 -13.43
C LEU A 836 11.18 -22.74 -14.69
N ASP A 837 11.46 -21.48 -15.06
CA ASP A 837 10.93 -20.86 -16.29
C ASP A 837 11.22 -21.72 -17.55
N PRO A 838 10.36 -21.68 -18.58
CA PRO A 838 10.61 -22.37 -19.85
C PRO A 838 11.98 -21.98 -20.43
N GLY A 839 12.76 -22.98 -20.87
CA GLY A 839 14.11 -22.77 -21.40
C GLY A 839 15.21 -22.52 -20.37
N VAL A 840 14.90 -22.41 -19.07
CA VAL A 840 15.91 -22.37 -17.99
C VAL A 840 16.23 -23.79 -17.53
N ILE A 841 17.51 -24.14 -17.52
CA ILE A 841 18.01 -25.44 -17.04
C ILE A 841 18.28 -25.36 -15.53
N LYS A 842 19.07 -24.35 -15.13
CA LYS A 842 19.41 -24.06 -13.73
C LYS A 842 19.26 -22.58 -13.44
N LYS A 843 18.95 -22.25 -12.19
CA LYS A 843 18.96 -20.88 -11.68
C LYS A 843 19.84 -20.81 -10.43
N VAL A 844 20.86 -19.96 -10.47
CA VAL A 844 21.75 -19.69 -9.35
C VAL A 844 21.42 -18.32 -8.79
N ILE A 845 21.13 -18.24 -7.49
CA ILE A 845 20.88 -17.00 -6.78
C ILE A 845 21.99 -16.82 -5.75
N VAL A 846 22.68 -15.70 -5.82
CA VAL A 846 23.76 -15.34 -4.90
C VAL A 846 23.32 -14.15 -4.06
N GLN A 847 23.39 -14.28 -2.73
CA GLN A 847 23.11 -13.20 -1.81
C GLN A 847 24.40 -12.66 -1.21
N VAL A 848 24.60 -11.35 -1.34
CA VAL A 848 25.78 -10.63 -0.85
C VAL A 848 25.34 -9.65 0.22
N ALA A 849 25.90 -9.79 1.42
CA ALA A 849 25.66 -8.89 2.53
C ALA A 849 26.73 -7.80 2.57
N GLN A 850 26.28 -6.55 2.60
CA GLN A 850 27.12 -5.36 2.70
C GLN A 850 26.83 -4.62 3.99
N MET A 851 27.87 -4.33 4.77
CA MET A 851 27.77 -3.37 5.87
C MET A 851 27.84 -1.96 5.30
N ARG A 852 26.77 -1.19 5.46
CA ARG A 852 26.67 0.20 5.03
C ARG A 852 26.85 1.11 6.25
N LYS A 853 28.05 1.65 6.41
CA LYS A 853 28.34 2.72 7.38
C LYS A 853 27.67 4.02 6.91
N ILE A 854 27.63 5.03 7.78
CA ILE A 854 27.18 6.37 7.39
C ILE A 854 28.29 7.12 6.68
N VAL A 855 27.94 7.81 5.60
CA VAL A 855 28.88 8.59 4.79
C VAL A 855 28.30 9.97 4.44
N VAL A 856 29.14 10.88 3.97
CA VAL A 856 28.69 12.19 3.46
C VAL A 856 27.74 11.98 2.28
N GLY A 857 26.60 12.68 2.29
CA GLY A 857 25.54 12.52 1.29
C GLY A 857 24.40 11.57 1.72
N ASP A 858 24.59 10.77 2.76
CA ASP A 858 23.50 9.97 3.33
C ASP A 858 22.46 10.87 4.01
N LYS A 859 21.22 10.39 4.05
CA LYS A 859 20.08 11.13 4.59
C LYS A 859 19.69 10.63 5.98
N LEU A 860 19.66 11.56 6.94
CA LEU A 860 19.17 11.36 8.29
C LEU A 860 17.85 12.08 8.50
N ALA A 861 17.06 11.63 9.48
CA ALA A 861 15.85 12.33 9.89
C ALA A 861 15.51 12.09 11.35
N GLY A 862 14.90 13.09 12.00
CA GLY A 862 14.15 12.89 13.23
C GLY A 862 12.69 12.50 12.96
N ARG A 863 11.93 12.22 14.02
CA ARG A 863 10.50 11.85 13.92
C ARG A 863 9.58 13.03 13.61
N HIS A 864 10.07 14.26 13.78
CA HIS A 864 9.33 15.52 13.65
C HIS A 864 9.42 16.14 12.24
N GLY A 865 9.69 15.34 11.22
CA GLY A 865 9.81 15.79 9.83
C GLY A 865 11.05 16.65 9.53
N ASN A 866 12.00 16.73 10.47
CA ASN A 866 13.32 17.31 10.29
C ASN A 866 14.21 16.30 9.57
N LYS A 867 14.43 16.52 8.27
CA LYS A 867 15.33 15.73 7.42
C LYS A 867 16.59 16.52 7.16
N GLY A 868 17.70 15.81 6.97
CA GLY A 868 18.90 16.45 6.50
C GLY A 868 19.88 15.50 5.84
N VAL A 869 20.73 16.06 4.99
CA VAL A 869 21.80 15.34 4.31
C VAL A 869 23.10 15.60 5.05
N ILE A 870 23.88 14.55 5.30
CA ILE A 870 25.18 14.71 5.95
C ILE A 870 26.10 15.51 5.03
N SER A 871 26.51 16.70 5.46
CA SER A 871 27.44 17.55 4.70
C SER A 871 28.89 17.31 5.09
N LYS A 872 29.15 17.06 6.38
CA LYS A 872 30.49 16.80 6.91
C LYS A 872 30.46 15.85 8.09
N ILE A 873 31.48 14.99 8.15
CA ILE A 873 31.80 14.16 9.31
C ILE A 873 33.00 14.81 9.99
N VAL A 874 32.84 15.27 11.22
CA VAL A 874 33.84 16.05 11.96
C VAL A 874 34.50 15.15 13.01
N PRO A 875 35.84 15.19 13.15
CA PRO A 875 36.52 14.47 14.22
C PRO A 875 35.96 14.81 15.59
N VAL A 876 35.80 13.81 16.46
CA VAL A 876 35.28 14.00 17.83
C VAL A 876 36.04 15.07 18.62
N ALA A 877 37.35 15.23 18.37
CA ALA A 877 38.17 16.25 19.02
C ALA A 877 37.82 17.68 18.59
N ASP A 878 37.32 17.86 17.37
CA ASP A 878 36.94 19.17 16.83
C ASP A 878 35.46 19.51 17.10
N MET A 879 34.66 18.51 17.51
CA MET A 879 33.25 18.70 17.80
C MET A 879 33.06 19.59 19.03
N PRO A 880 32.04 20.47 19.04
CA PRO A 880 31.59 21.14 20.25
C PRO A 880 31.31 20.16 21.38
N TYR A 881 31.68 20.52 22.61
CA TYR A 881 31.52 19.66 23.78
C TYR A 881 30.96 20.41 25.00
N PHE A 882 30.38 19.66 25.93
CA PHE A 882 29.83 20.15 27.20
C PHE A 882 30.95 20.45 28.22
N ASP A 883 30.61 21.11 29.32
CA ASP A 883 31.55 21.36 30.43
C ASP A 883 32.18 20.08 31.02
N ASP A 884 31.47 18.96 30.96
CA ASP A 884 31.92 17.64 31.39
C ASP A 884 32.83 16.90 30.37
N GLY A 885 33.09 17.52 29.21
CA GLY A 885 33.92 16.93 28.14
C GLY A 885 33.15 16.04 27.17
N THR A 886 31.84 15.83 27.35
CA THR A 886 31.03 15.04 26.42
C THR A 886 30.94 15.75 25.06
N PRO A 887 31.25 15.11 23.93
CA PRO A 887 31.09 15.73 22.61
C PRO A 887 29.63 15.65 22.13
N VAL A 888 29.23 16.62 21.29
CA VAL A 888 27.97 16.60 20.53
C VAL A 888 28.07 15.57 19.40
N ASP A 889 26.95 14.90 19.11
CA ASP A 889 26.87 13.89 18.04
C ASP A 889 26.39 14.47 16.72
N ILE A 890 25.40 15.37 16.77
CA ILE A 890 24.77 16.01 15.62
C ILE A 890 24.65 17.52 15.83
N ILE A 891 24.97 18.30 14.79
CA ILE A 891 24.70 19.74 14.74
C ILE A 891 23.72 20.03 13.62
N ILE A 892 22.69 20.81 13.94
CA ILE A 892 21.71 21.30 12.96
C ILE A 892 21.46 22.80 13.13
N SER A 893 21.05 23.43 12.02
CA SER A 893 20.70 24.85 12.03
C SER A 893 19.47 25.14 12.89
N PRO A 894 19.50 26.14 13.80
CA PRO A 894 18.32 26.62 14.52
C PRO A 894 17.21 27.13 13.58
N LEU A 895 17.59 27.67 12.42
CA LEU A 895 16.64 28.18 11.41
C LEU A 895 15.74 27.06 10.89
N SER A 896 16.25 25.83 10.90
CA SER A 896 15.49 24.66 10.44
C SER A 896 14.25 24.38 11.27
N VAL A 897 14.23 24.78 12.55
CA VAL A 897 13.10 24.62 13.47
C VAL A 897 12.09 25.75 13.28
N LEU A 898 12.57 26.99 13.24
CA LEU A 898 11.71 28.19 13.17
C LEU A 898 10.95 28.26 11.85
N ALA A 899 11.60 27.99 10.73
CA ALA A 899 10.98 28.04 9.41
C ALA A 899 9.95 26.92 9.16
N ARG A 900 9.97 25.87 10.00
CA ARG A 900 9.20 24.64 9.81
C ARG A 900 8.16 24.38 10.90
N MET A 901 8.18 25.16 11.98
CA MET A 901 7.24 25.07 13.10
C MET A 901 7.06 23.63 13.64
N ASN A 902 8.16 22.87 13.75
CA ASN A 902 8.19 21.53 14.34
C ASN A 902 8.86 21.56 15.72
N LEU A 903 8.23 22.26 16.65
CA LEU A 903 8.76 22.52 17.99
C LEU A 903 8.82 21.26 18.86
N GLY A 904 8.08 20.20 18.50
CA GLY A 904 8.09 18.93 19.20
C GLY A 904 9.49 18.33 19.35
N GLN A 905 10.38 18.56 18.37
CA GLN A 905 11.77 18.07 18.42
C GLN A 905 12.57 18.68 19.57
N LEU A 906 12.30 19.93 19.97
CA LEU A 906 13.00 20.59 21.07
C LEU A 906 12.55 20.01 22.42
N LEU A 907 11.25 19.78 22.56
CA LEU A 907 10.66 19.15 23.75
C LEU A 907 11.17 17.70 23.89
N GLU A 908 11.24 16.97 22.78
CA GLU A 908 11.86 15.64 22.73
C GLU A 908 13.32 15.69 23.17
N ALA A 909 14.12 16.62 22.62
CA ALA A 909 15.53 16.76 22.94
C ALA A 909 15.78 17.06 24.42
N GLN A 910 15.01 17.98 25.00
CA GLN A 910 15.13 18.35 26.42
C GLN A 910 14.74 17.20 27.36
N LEU A 911 13.59 16.57 27.12
CA LEU A 911 13.13 15.46 27.94
C LEU A 911 14.03 14.22 27.76
N GLY A 912 14.50 13.98 26.55
CA GLY A 912 15.48 12.93 26.25
C GLY A 912 16.78 13.14 27.02
N TRP A 913 17.25 14.38 27.14
CA TRP A 913 18.46 14.71 27.90
C TRP A 913 18.29 14.39 29.39
N ALA A 914 17.16 14.80 29.98
CA ALA A 914 16.81 14.45 31.36
C ALA A 914 16.68 12.92 31.54
N GLY A 915 16.04 12.23 30.58
CA GLY A 915 15.86 10.78 30.60
C GLY A 915 17.19 10.02 30.56
N LYS A 916 18.13 10.44 29.68
CA LYS A 916 19.47 9.85 29.57
C LYS A 916 20.24 9.98 30.88
N LYS A 917 20.26 11.17 31.48
CA LYS A 917 20.98 11.44 32.74
C LYS A 917 20.36 10.72 33.94
N LEU A 918 19.04 10.51 33.94
CA LEU A 918 18.31 9.80 35.01
C LEU A 918 18.20 8.28 34.80
N GLY A 919 18.58 7.75 33.64
CA GLY A 919 18.37 6.34 33.27
C GLY A 919 16.90 5.95 33.13
N LYS A 920 16.04 6.90 32.72
CA LYS A 920 14.58 6.75 32.65
C LYS A 920 14.07 6.92 31.22
N LYS A 921 13.10 6.09 30.85
CA LYS A 921 12.33 6.21 29.60
C LYS A 921 10.94 6.75 29.90
N PHE A 922 10.42 7.60 29.02
CA PHE A 922 9.10 8.23 29.16
C PHE A 922 8.15 7.72 28.07
N ALA A 923 6.86 7.63 28.41
CA ALA A 923 5.78 7.35 27.48
C ALA A 923 4.82 8.55 27.44
N LEU A 924 4.73 9.18 26.27
CA LEU A 924 3.89 10.34 25.98
C LEU A 924 2.94 9.99 24.84
N PRO A 925 1.77 9.41 25.13
CA PRO A 925 0.79 9.14 24.09
C PRO A 925 0.37 10.42 23.38
N VAL A 926 0.07 10.27 22.09
CA VAL A 926 -0.24 11.38 21.20
C VAL A 926 -1.52 12.13 21.61
N PHE A 927 -1.47 13.47 21.57
CA PHE A 927 -2.53 14.39 22.01
C PHE A 927 -2.94 14.28 23.48
N GLU A 928 -2.23 13.51 24.31
CA GLU A 928 -2.44 13.62 25.75
C GLU A 928 -1.79 14.91 26.29
N PRO A 929 -2.51 15.71 27.09
CA PRO A 929 -1.98 16.96 27.60
C PRO A 929 -0.82 16.68 28.55
N VAL A 930 0.32 17.30 28.23
CA VAL A 930 1.53 17.26 29.04
C VAL A 930 1.76 18.66 29.59
N ASP A 931 1.75 18.78 30.92
CA ASP A 931 2.15 20.03 31.56
C ASP A 931 3.67 20.21 31.40
N GLU A 932 4.08 21.36 30.87
CA GLU A 932 5.48 21.73 30.68
C GLU A 932 6.25 21.73 32.01
N ASN A 933 5.57 22.00 33.13
CA ASN A 933 6.16 21.91 34.47
C ASN A 933 6.71 20.51 34.78
N LEU A 934 6.14 19.45 34.23
CA LEU A 934 6.65 18.08 34.41
C LEU A 934 8.01 17.90 33.74
N ILE A 935 8.21 18.49 32.56
CA ILE A 935 9.50 18.48 31.85
C ILE A 935 10.53 19.26 32.66
N ILE A 936 10.16 20.46 33.11
CA ILE A 936 11.00 21.31 33.97
C ILE A 936 11.41 20.57 35.25
N ASP A 937 10.49 19.84 35.87
CA ASP A 937 10.78 19.05 37.06
C ASP A 937 11.73 17.88 36.80
N GLN A 938 11.65 17.23 35.63
CA GLN A 938 12.64 16.21 35.24
C GLN A 938 14.02 16.84 35.00
N LEU A 939 14.09 18.00 34.36
CA LEU A 939 15.35 18.73 34.16
C LEU A 939 15.99 19.12 35.50
N LYS A 940 15.20 19.65 36.45
CA LYS A 940 15.65 19.94 37.81
C LYS A 940 16.17 18.69 38.53
N LYS A 941 15.44 17.57 38.46
CA LYS A 941 15.86 16.29 39.05
C LYS A 941 17.15 15.76 38.44
N ALA A 942 17.35 15.99 37.15
CA ALA A 942 18.56 15.64 36.43
C ALA A 942 19.72 16.64 36.66
N GLN A 943 19.50 17.73 37.41
CA GLN A 943 20.48 18.82 37.57
C GLN A 943 20.92 19.36 36.19
N LEU A 944 19.94 19.67 35.35
CA LEU A 944 20.13 20.26 34.02
C LEU A 944 19.52 21.68 33.98
N PRO A 945 20.02 22.56 33.10
CA PRO A 945 19.48 23.90 32.91
C PRO A 945 18.00 23.87 32.50
N ILE A 946 17.16 24.64 33.19
CA ILE A 946 15.72 24.73 32.90
C ILE A 946 15.46 25.34 31.51
N SER A 947 16.36 26.20 31.04
CA SER A 947 16.30 26.80 29.70
C SER A 947 16.49 25.77 28.57
N GLY A 948 17.00 24.57 28.87
CA GLY A 948 17.46 23.61 27.87
C GLY A 948 18.67 24.09 27.07
N LYS A 949 19.34 25.16 27.54
CA LYS A 949 20.56 25.71 26.96
C LYS A 949 21.72 25.47 27.90
N THR A 950 22.91 25.26 27.33
CA THR A 950 24.14 25.14 28.10
C THR A 950 25.29 25.83 27.38
N GLN A 951 26.33 26.15 28.13
CA GLN A 951 27.59 26.60 27.55
C GLN A 951 28.27 25.43 26.83
N LEU A 952 28.57 25.61 25.55
CA LEU A 952 29.41 24.69 24.76
C LEU A 952 30.79 25.31 24.56
N TYR A 953 31.78 24.45 24.33
CA TYR A 953 33.16 24.82 24.03
C TYR A 953 33.54 24.33 22.64
N ASP A 954 34.28 25.14 21.88
CA ASP A 954 34.78 24.74 20.56
C ASP A 954 35.91 23.70 20.75
N GLY A 955 35.76 22.53 20.12
CA GLY A 955 36.76 21.45 20.19
C GLY A 955 38.15 21.86 19.69
N ARG A 956 38.20 22.82 18.77
CA ARG A 956 39.44 23.23 18.08
C ARG A 956 40.26 24.23 18.88
N THR A 957 39.61 25.16 19.56
CA THR A 957 40.27 26.23 20.33
C THR A 957 40.21 26.00 21.83
N GLY A 958 39.23 25.23 22.32
CA GLY A 958 38.92 25.09 23.73
C GLY A 958 38.18 26.28 24.34
N GLU A 959 37.85 27.30 23.54
CA GLU A 959 37.16 28.50 24.01
C GLU A 959 35.64 28.28 24.08
N PRO A 960 34.95 28.88 25.06
CA PRO A 960 33.49 28.84 25.12
C PRO A 960 32.87 29.64 23.95
N PHE A 961 31.80 29.10 23.36
CA PHE A 961 30.99 29.86 22.40
C PHE A 961 30.35 31.10 23.05
N ILE A 962 30.16 32.17 22.27
CA ILE A 962 29.68 33.49 22.76
C ILE A 962 28.33 33.39 23.49
N SER A 963 27.47 32.46 23.11
CA SER A 963 26.14 32.29 23.67
C SER A 963 25.86 30.85 24.04
N GLU A 964 25.08 30.65 25.09
CA GLU A 964 24.56 29.33 25.44
C GLU A 964 23.73 28.76 24.29
N THR A 965 23.97 27.48 24.02
CA THR A 965 23.39 26.78 22.87
C THR A 965 22.28 25.84 23.35
N ALA A 966 21.19 25.76 22.58
CA ALA A 966 20.15 24.79 22.83
C ALA A 966 20.65 23.39 22.48
N VAL A 967 20.55 22.48 23.44
CA VAL A 967 21.11 21.12 23.36
C VAL A 967 20.13 20.12 23.93
N GLY A 968 20.29 18.85 23.56
CA GLY A 968 19.56 17.77 24.19
C GLY A 968 19.87 16.42 23.60
N VAL A 969 19.00 15.45 23.83
CA VAL A 969 19.11 14.09 23.27
C VAL A 969 17.86 13.80 22.45
N ALA A 970 18.02 13.75 21.13
CA ALA A 970 16.93 13.53 20.18
C ALA A 970 17.02 12.14 19.53
N TYR A 971 15.89 11.61 19.08
CA TYR A 971 15.85 10.30 18.43
C TYR A 971 15.98 10.43 16.91
N PHE A 972 17.08 9.92 16.36
CA PHE A 972 17.43 10.05 14.94
C PHE A 972 17.44 8.72 14.20
N LEU A 973 17.05 8.78 12.93
CA LEU A 973 16.86 7.66 12.02
C LEU A 973 17.83 7.78 10.84
N LYS A 974 18.41 6.65 10.43
CA LYS A 974 19.07 6.51 9.11
C LYS A 974 18.02 6.08 8.10
N LEU A 975 17.84 6.85 7.01
CA LEU A 975 16.89 6.50 5.97
C LEU A 975 17.53 5.58 4.92
N ILE A 976 16.71 4.81 4.20
CA ILE A 976 17.13 3.95 3.07
C ILE A 976 17.74 4.74 1.89
N HIS A 977 17.67 6.08 1.94
CA HIS A 977 18.22 6.97 0.94
C HIS A 977 19.73 7.18 1.11
N MET A 978 20.51 6.14 0.80
CA MET A 978 21.98 6.17 0.84
C MET A 978 22.57 6.78 -0.43
N VAL A 979 23.71 7.46 -0.31
CA VAL A 979 24.36 8.13 -1.45
C VAL A 979 24.93 7.13 -2.46
N GLU A 980 25.48 6.01 -1.98
CA GLU A 980 26.13 5.00 -2.82
C GLU A 980 25.15 4.37 -3.84
N ASP A 981 23.89 4.25 -3.46
CA ASP A 981 22.84 3.75 -4.34
C ASP A 981 22.45 4.78 -5.41
N LYS A 982 22.63 6.08 -5.12
CA LYS A 982 22.22 7.21 -5.98
C LYS A 982 23.33 7.72 -6.91
N THR A 983 24.59 7.54 -6.53
CA THR A 983 25.72 7.91 -7.37
C THR A 983 25.71 7.06 -8.63
N HIS A 984 25.71 7.73 -9.78
CA HIS A 984 25.74 7.13 -11.10
C HIS A 984 26.52 8.04 -12.05
N ALA A 985 27.46 7.45 -12.78
CA ALA A 985 28.25 8.13 -13.79
C ALA A 985 28.35 7.25 -15.03
N ARG A 986 28.34 7.90 -16.20
CA ARG A 986 28.47 7.23 -17.51
C ARG A 986 29.36 8.07 -18.40
N SER A 987 30.34 7.42 -19.01
CA SER A 987 31.07 7.96 -20.17
C SER A 987 30.44 7.44 -21.45
N THR A 988 30.59 6.14 -21.73
CA THR A 988 29.93 5.40 -22.81
C THR A 988 29.14 4.23 -22.23
N GLY A 989 28.27 3.61 -23.03
CA GLY A 989 27.44 2.52 -22.54
C GLY A 989 26.52 1.98 -23.62
N PRO A 990 25.56 1.11 -23.27
CA PRO A 990 24.63 0.56 -24.24
C PRO A 990 23.66 1.63 -24.77
N TYR A 991 23.17 1.37 -25.98
CA TYR A 991 22.26 2.23 -26.73
C TYR A 991 20.98 1.45 -27.10
N SER A 992 19.88 2.18 -27.23
CA SER A 992 18.61 1.67 -27.74
C SER A 992 18.76 1.19 -29.17
N LEU A 993 18.22 0.01 -29.49
CA LEU A 993 18.27 -0.52 -30.85
C LEU A 993 17.48 0.35 -31.84
N VAL A 994 16.37 0.93 -31.39
CA VAL A 994 15.44 1.69 -32.25
C VAL A 994 15.90 3.13 -32.40
N THR A 995 16.08 3.83 -31.29
CA THR A 995 16.36 5.27 -31.29
C THR A 995 17.84 5.61 -31.31
N GLN A 996 18.73 4.62 -31.12
CA GLN A 996 20.18 4.80 -30.99
C GLN A 996 20.62 5.74 -29.85
N GLN A 997 19.70 6.12 -28.97
CA GLN A 997 19.98 6.92 -27.78
C GLN A 997 20.59 6.06 -26.66
N PRO A 998 21.37 6.66 -25.75
CA PRO A 998 21.76 6.03 -24.49
C PRO A 998 20.55 5.38 -23.80
N LEU A 999 20.71 4.14 -23.32
CA LEU A 999 19.68 3.52 -22.47
C LEU A 999 19.42 4.36 -21.21
N GLY A 1000 18.26 4.18 -20.58
CA GLY A 1000 17.89 4.88 -19.35
C GLY A 1000 18.19 4.06 -18.09
N GLY A 1001 18.63 4.73 -17.03
CA GLY A 1001 18.73 4.15 -15.68
C GLY A 1001 20.06 3.47 -15.34
N LYS A 1002 20.42 3.50 -14.05
CA LYS A 1002 21.70 3.00 -13.50
C LYS A 1002 21.95 1.52 -13.81
N ALA A 1003 20.93 0.67 -13.68
CA ALA A 1003 21.04 -0.78 -13.91
C ALA A 1003 21.45 -1.16 -15.34
N GLN A 1004 21.22 -0.28 -16.31
CA GLN A 1004 21.60 -0.47 -17.72
C GLN A 1004 22.82 0.38 -18.11
N MET A 1005 23.55 0.95 -17.14
CA MET A 1005 24.59 1.95 -17.39
C MET A 1005 24.07 3.09 -18.28
N GLY A 1006 22.86 3.56 -17.97
CA GLY A 1006 22.12 4.51 -18.79
C GLY A 1006 22.61 5.96 -18.68
N GLY A 1007 22.25 6.79 -19.66
CA GLY A 1007 22.53 8.23 -19.66
C GLY A 1007 21.52 9.03 -18.83
N GLN A 1008 21.91 10.27 -18.47
CA GLN A 1008 20.97 11.26 -17.95
C GLN A 1008 20.08 11.78 -19.08
N ARG A 1009 18.82 12.11 -18.75
CA ARG A 1009 17.91 12.71 -19.71
C ARG A 1009 18.14 14.22 -19.76
N LEU A 1010 18.50 14.75 -20.92
CA LEU A 1010 18.40 16.17 -21.23
C LEU A 1010 17.01 16.42 -21.82
N GLY A 1011 16.16 17.15 -21.09
CA GLY A 1011 14.79 17.46 -21.49
C GLY A 1011 14.68 18.81 -22.19
N GLU A 1012 13.44 19.16 -22.53
CA GLU A 1012 13.10 20.43 -23.18
C GLU A 1012 13.50 21.65 -22.33
N MET A 1013 13.30 21.60 -21.02
CA MET A 1013 13.66 22.71 -20.12
C MET A 1013 15.17 22.93 -20.04
N GLU A 1014 15.98 21.87 -20.05
CA GLU A 1014 17.44 21.98 -20.06
C GLU A 1014 17.95 22.50 -21.42
N VAL A 1015 17.27 22.15 -22.52
CA VAL A 1015 17.55 22.73 -23.85
C VAL A 1015 17.31 24.24 -23.83
N TRP A 1016 16.15 24.70 -23.33
CA TRP A 1016 15.86 26.13 -23.22
C TRP A 1016 16.89 26.88 -22.37
N ALA A 1017 17.42 26.26 -21.32
CA ALA A 1017 18.49 26.86 -20.52
C ALA A 1017 19.75 27.08 -21.36
N LEU A 1018 20.18 26.10 -22.16
CA LEU A 1018 21.34 26.25 -23.06
C LEU A 1018 21.10 27.28 -24.17
N GLU A 1019 19.88 27.33 -24.72
CA GLU A 1019 19.48 28.35 -25.70
C GLU A 1019 19.52 29.76 -25.12
N ALA A 1020 19.01 29.95 -23.89
CA ALA A 1020 19.04 31.23 -23.19
C ALA A 1020 20.47 31.73 -22.94
N HIS A 1021 21.40 30.81 -22.70
CA HIS A 1021 22.83 31.11 -22.59
C HIS A 1021 23.55 31.25 -23.95
N ARG A 1022 22.84 31.04 -25.06
CA ARG A 1022 23.40 31.01 -26.42
C ARG A 1022 24.53 29.99 -26.57
N ALA A 1023 24.46 28.90 -25.80
CA ALA A 1023 25.45 27.82 -25.80
C ALA A 1023 25.20 26.84 -26.96
N ALA A 1024 25.22 27.35 -28.20
CA ALA A 1024 24.82 26.60 -29.40
C ALA A 1024 25.64 25.33 -29.61
N HIS A 1025 26.96 25.39 -29.44
CA HIS A 1025 27.84 24.21 -29.58
C HIS A 1025 27.58 23.16 -28.50
N THR A 1026 27.41 23.57 -27.24
CA THR A 1026 27.06 22.66 -26.13
C THR A 1026 25.72 21.99 -26.38
N LEU A 1027 24.73 22.74 -26.87
CA LEU A 1027 23.43 22.19 -27.21
C LEU A 1027 23.55 21.20 -28.37
N GLN A 1028 24.27 21.56 -29.43
CA GLN A 1028 24.49 20.71 -30.60
C GLN A 1028 25.15 19.39 -30.19
N GLU A 1029 26.22 19.39 -29.40
CA GLU A 1029 26.87 18.15 -28.97
C GLU A 1029 25.95 17.25 -28.14
N MET A 1030 25.13 17.85 -27.27
CA MET A 1030 24.22 17.11 -26.38
C MET A 1030 23.10 16.42 -27.16
N LEU A 1031 22.60 17.08 -28.22
CA LEU A 1031 21.54 16.54 -29.07
C LEU A 1031 22.07 15.56 -30.14
N THR A 1032 23.37 15.52 -30.40
CA THR A 1032 23.97 14.73 -31.50
C THR A 1032 25.00 13.71 -30.99
N ILE A 1033 26.28 14.08 -30.93
CA ILE A 1033 27.43 13.20 -30.67
C ILE A 1033 27.43 12.59 -29.26
N LYS A 1034 26.73 13.19 -28.28
CA LYS A 1034 26.53 12.62 -26.94
C LYS A 1034 25.27 11.75 -26.84
N SER A 1035 24.46 11.70 -27.89
CA SER A 1035 23.18 11.02 -27.94
C SER A 1035 23.13 9.98 -29.08
N ASP A 1036 22.49 10.30 -30.20
CA ASP A 1036 22.03 9.37 -31.23
C ASP A 1036 22.68 9.59 -32.60
N ASP A 1037 23.69 10.45 -32.71
CA ASP A 1037 24.58 10.44 -33.87
C ASP A 1037 25.56 9.26 -33.76
N VAL A 1038 25.22 8.15 -34.43
CA VAL A 1038 25.97 6.89 -34.39
C VAL A 1038 27.40 7.05 -34.90
N VAL A 1039 27.58 7.82 -35.98
CA VAL A 1039 28.90 7.99 -36.62
C VAL A 1039 29.69 9.07 -35.89
N GLY A 1040 29.02 10.19 -35.58
CA GLY A 1040 29.62 11.33 -34.89
C GLY A 1040 30.12 10.95 -33.51
N ARG A 1041 29.38 10.15 -32.71
CA ARG A 1041 29.83 9.74 -31.38
C ARG A 1041 31.09 8.87 -31.40
N ALA A 1042 31.20 7.95 -32.37
CA ALA A 1042 32.36 7.07 -32.49
C ALA A 1042 33.60 7.86 -32.87
N LYS A 1043 33.47 8.78 -33.83
CA LYS A 1043 34.56 9.68 -34.23
C LYS A 1043 34.93 10.66 -33.13
N ALA A 1044 33.95 11.20 -32.40
CA ALA A 1044 34.20 12.07 -31.25
C ALA A 1044 34.99 11.35 -30.16
N PHE A 1045 34.63 10.10 -29.84
CA PHE A 1045 35.38 9.28 -28.89
C PHE A 1045 36.81 9.02 -29.37
N GLU A 1046 36.99 8.65 -30.64
CA GLU A 1046 38.32 8.45 -31.24
C GLU A 1046 39.17 9.73 -31.19
N ALA A 1047 38.57 10.88 -31.53
CA ALA A 1047 39.22 12.18 -31.49
C ALA A 1047 39.67 12.53 -30.06
N ILE A 1048 38.82 12.33 -29.05
CA ILE A 1048 39.16 12.55 -27.64
C ILE A 1048 40.34 11.67 -27.21
N VAL A 1049 40.32 10.38 -27.54
CA VAL A 1049 41.40 9.43 -27.18
C VAL A 1049 42.71 9.81 -27.86
N LYS A 1050 42.65 10.25 -29.12
CA LYS A 1050 43.84 10.67 -29.89
C LYS A 1050 44.24 12.13 -29.65
N SER A 1051 43.50 12.87 -28.82
CA SER A 1051 43.68 14.32 -28.63
C SER A 1051 43.64 15.12 -29.95
N LEU A 1052 42.70 14.77 -30.83
CA LEU A 1052 42.38 15.47 -32.08
C LEU A 1052 41.13 16.33 -31.91
N ASP A 1053 40.93 17.27 -32.84
CA ASP A 1053 39.72 18.08 -32.89
C ASP A 1053 38.47 17.20 -33.14
N ILE A 1054 37.40 17.51 -32.41
CA ILE A 1054 36.12 16.80 -32.53
C ILE A 1054 35.49 17.18 -33.88
N PRO A 1055 35.15 16.22 -34.75
CA PRO A 1055 34.55 16.51 -36.04
C PRO A 1055 33.12 17.04 -35.89
N GLU A 1056 32.65 17.73 -36.94
CA GLU A 1056 31.29 18.26 -36.98
C GLU A 1056 30.22 17.16 -36.86
N ALA A 1057 29.16 17.48 -36.12
CA ALA A 1057 28.05 16.57 -35.88
C ALA A 1057 27.24 16.31 -37.16
N THR A 1058 26.71 15.10 -37.30
CA THR A 1058 25.81 14.74 -38.38
C THR A 1058 24.35 14.73 -37.92
N VAL A 1059 23.44 14.31 -38.80
CA VAL A 1059 22.00 14.28 -38.52
C VAL A 1059 21.68 13.20 -37.47
N PRO A 1060 20.96 13.55 -36.38
CA PRO A 1060 20.46 12.59 -35.39
C PRO A 1060 19.68 11.42 -35.99
N GLU A 1061 19.86 10.22 -35.44
CA GLU A 1061 19.11 9.05 -35.90
C GLU A 1061 17.62 9.17 -35.55
N SER A 1062 17.25 9.81 -34.44
CA SER A 1062 15.84 10.09 -34.12
C SER A 1062 15.12 10.90 -35.21
N PHE A 1063 15.79 11.86 -35.83
CA PHE A 1063 15.23 12.62 -36.95
C PHE A 1063 15.02 11.74 -38.19
N ARG A 1064 15.97 10.85 -38.48
CA ARG A 1064 15.83 9.89 -39.59
C ARG A 1064 14.67 8.92 -39.37
N VAL A 1065 14.51 8.43 -38.13
CA VAL A 1065 13.37 7.58 -37.75
C VAL A 1065 12.06 8.33 -37.97
N LEU A 1066 11.95 9.58 -37.52
CA LEU A 1066 10.76 10.41 -37.75
C LEU A 1066 10.42 10.55 -39.24
N VAL A 1067 11.42 10.86 -40.08
CA VAL A 1067 11.22 10.96 -41.54
C VAL A 1067 10.69 9.64 -42.10
N LYS A 1068 11.21 8.49 -41.64
CA LYS A 1068 10.76 7.16 -42.08
C LYS A 1068 9.36 6.83 -41.58
N GLU A 1069 9.01 7.18 -40.35
CA GLU A 1069 7.66 7.01 -39.81
C GLU A 1069 6.64 7.82 -40.61
N LEU A 1070 6.95 9.07 -40.94
CA LEU A 1070 6.08 9.91 -41.77
C LEU A 1070 5.98 9.38 -43.21
N GLN A 1071 7.08 8.92 -43.81
CA GLN A 1071 7.07 8.25 -45.11
C GLN A 1071 6.21 6.98 -45.12
N SER A 1072 6.16 6.24 -44.00
CA SER A 1072 5.32 5.05 -43.85
C SER A 1072 3.82 5.35 -43.86
N LEU A 1073 3.43 6.59 -43.55
CA LEU A 1073 2.05 7.10 -43.68
C LEU A 1073 1.70 7.52 -45.12
N SER A 1074 2.55 7.16 -46.11
CA SER A 1074 2.46 7.60 -47.51
C SER A 1074 2.67 9.09 -47.73
N LEU A 1075 3.38 9.78 -46.81
CA LEU A 1075 3.78 11.17 -46.99
C LEU A 1075 5.15 11.24 -47.68
N ASN A 1076 5.27 11.94 -48.80
CA ASN A 1076 6.56 12.14 -49.46
C ASN A 1076 7.37 13.24 -48.74
N ILE A 1077 8.17 12.87 -47.74
CA ILE A 1077 9.03 13.79 -47.00
C ILE A 1077 10.46 13.67 -47.49
N ILE A 1078 11.01 14.78 -47.97
CA ILE A 1078 12.40 14.89 -48.43
C ILE A 1078 13.04 16.06 -47.66
N PRO A 1079 14.12 15.83 -46.88
CA PRO A 1079 14.85 16.92 -46.25
C PRO A 1079 15.48 17.79 -47.35
N GLY A 1080 14.99 19.02 -47.51
CA GLY A 1080 15.61 20.05 -48.35
C GLY A 1080 16.58 20.91 -47.55
N GLY A 1081 17.61 21.44 -48.19
CA GLY A 1081 18.40 22.55 -47.64
C GLY A 1081 17.60 23.86 -47.63
N VAL A 1082 18.18 24.93 -47.08
CA VAL A 1082 17.64 26.28 -47.21
C VAL A 1082 17.73 26.69 -48.68
N THR A 1083 16.61 26.78 -49.38
CA THR A 1083 16.51 27.59 -50.60
C THR A 1083 16.37 29.03 -50.15
N GLU A 1084 17.48 29.79 -50.17
CA GLU A 1084 17.39 31.25 -50.23
C GLU A 1084 16.67 31.57 -51.56
N GLU A 1085 15.42 32.01 -51.49
CA GLU A 1085 14.85 32.72 -52.63
C GLU A 1085 15.67 34.00 -52.77
N GLU A 1086 16.53 34.06 -53.79
CA GLU A 1086 17.04 35.32 -54.31
C GLU A 1086 15.80 36.15 -54.66
N LEU A 1087 15.50 37.14 -53.81
CA LEU A 1087 14.59 38.22 -54.16
C LEU A 1087 15.29 39.00 -55.28
N ASP A 1088 14.93 38.71 -56.53
CA ASP A 1088 15.31 39.53 -57.69
C ASP A 1088 14.90 41.01 -57.40
N ASP A 1089 15.86 41.92 -57.59
CA ASP A 1089 15.77 43.39 -57.37
C ASP A 1089 14.53 44.07 -57.97
#